data_AF-A0A538AU90-F1
#
_entry.id   AF-A0A538AU90-F1
#
_cell.length_a   1.000
_cell.length_b   1.000
_cell.length_c   1.000
_cell.angle_alpha   90.00
_cell.angle_beta   90.00
_cell.angle_gamma   90.00
#
_symmetry.space_group_name_H-M   'P 1'
#
loop_
_entity.id
_entity.type
_entity.pdbx_description
1 polymer ?
#
loop_
_entity_poly.entity_id
_entity_poly.type
_entity_poly.pdbx_seq_one_letter_code
_entity_poly.pdbx_strand_id
1 'polypeptide(L)'
;MSLATDLGIGVPLEHGLHSTLVGMRLCERLGVDAETAAQAYYGCLLFYVGCTAPADVGTEIFGADDALTTYATPTRYGSRSEMAAGMLRALAPPGGPPLTRALQVARGLPKLARGFKGVVAAICEVGEMLSHRLGLPGRMSRLFAYGGERWDGKGIPGRAKREQVPLAVRIVHVARDAAFQRMLGGPEFAARVIRERAGGAFDPAIADRVVEDARGVLTLDDEASAWADVLASEPSPQLTLEGEAIERALAAMGDFADLASPYLVGHSRGVAELAGAAARLCGLDASGLATTVRGALVHDLGRVAVPVRIWNKAGPLTPDDWERVRLHAYHSERVITRSAFLAGLAPAAAFHHERLDGSGYHRGAAAAEIGRPARLIAAADAYHAMTEPRPHRPARSPGEAAQLLGEEARARRLDVDAAAAVIEASGQRAPKIERPAGLTEREAEVVKLLARGNQTKQVARALGISVKTVDRHIQNAYAKIGVSTRAGATLFAMEHGLVAWGEFPIREATMATAHTRASPRVGDGNRGVRERLLAGLPVMDRRLEVAGVSTAVLEGGDGPPIVLLPAPGEFAAVWIRVIPDLVTTHHVIAPDLPGSGASELSDGAPDLNTVLRWLGELISETCATPPVLVGHTAGGALAARFAVDHSDRLDRIVLVDTYGLARFRPA
;
A
#
# COMPACT_ATOMS: atom_id res chain seq x y z
N MET A 1 0.19 -1.93 -11.42
CA MET A 1 -0.86 -0.92 -11.65
C MET A 1 -2.23 -1.34 -11.16
N SER A 2 -2.80 -2.47 -11.59
CA SER A 2 -4.13 -2.92 -11.12
C SER A 2 -4.32 -2.85 -9.59
N LEU A 3 -3.32 -3.31 -8.83
CA LEU A 3 -3.35 -3.25 -7.36
C LEU A 3 -3.33 -1.81 -6.80
N ALA A 4 -2.55 -0.91 -7.42
CA ALA A 4 -2.51 0.49 -7.02
C ALA A 4 -3.85 1.19 -7.34
N THR A 5 -4.48 0.86 -8.47
CA THR A 5 -5.80 1.40 -8.80
C THR A 5 -6.87 0.90 -7.84
N ASP A 6 -6.81 -0.37 -7.41
CA ASP A 6 -7.76 -0.91 -6.43
C ASP A 6 -7.66 -0.16 -5.09
N LEU A 7 -6.43 0.09 -4.62
CA LEU A 7 -6.17 0.94 -3.45
C LEU A 7 -6.70 2.37 -3.66
N GLY A 8 -6.41 2.97 -4.81
CA GLY A 8 -6.77 4.35 -5.14
C GLY A 8 -8.27 4.62 -5.19
N ILE A 9 -9.05 3.62 -5.62
CA ILE A 9 -10.51 3.72 -5.64
C ILE A 9 -11.15 3.18 -4.36
N GLY A 10 -10.40 2.57 -3.44
CA GLY A 10 -10.93 2.00 -2.21
C GLY A 10 -11.78 0.75 -2.40
N VAL A 11 -11.58 -0.03 -3.47
CA VAL A 11 -12.13 -1.40 -3.55
C VAL A 11 -11.17 -2.38 -2.88
N PRO A 12 -11.63 -3.58 -2.48
CA PRO A 12 -10.71 -4.56 -1.92
C PRO A 12 -9.61 -4.93 -2.91
N LEU A 13 -8.41 -5.14 -2.36
CA LEU A 13 -7.23 -5.47 -3.14
C LEU A 13 -7.49 -6.71 -4.01
N GLU A 14 -6.93 -6.72 -5.23
CA GLU A 14 -7.07 -7.82 -6.21
C GLU A 14 -8.44 -7.89 -6.91
N HIS A 15 -9.32 -6.91 -6.71
CA HIS A 15 -10.56 -6.78 -7.49
C HIS A 15 -10.29 -6.73 -9.00
N GLY A 16 -9.26 -6.00 -9.44
CA GLY A 16 -8.85 -5.98 -10.84
C GLY A 16 -8.38 -7.35 -11.35
N LEU A 17 -7.75 -8.17 -10.50
CA LEU A 17 -7.34 -9.53 -10.84
C LEU A 17 -8.56 -10.45 -10.97
N HIS A 18 -9.45 -10.41 -10.00
CA HIS A 18 -10.68 -11.23 -9.99
C HIS A 18 -11.58 -10.92 -11.19
N SER A 19 -11.78 -9.63 -11.50
CA SER A 19 -12.54 -9.24 -12.70
C SER A 19 -11.87 -9.67 -14.00
N THR A 20 -10.54 -9.78 -14.02
CA THR A 20 -9.79 -10.32 -15.17
C THR A 20 -10.07 -11.81 -15.35
N LEU A 21 -9.99 -12.62 -14.28
CA LEU A 21 -10.32 -14.05 -14.35
C LEU A 21 -11.75 -14.31 -14.82
N VAL A 22 -12.72 -13.55 -14.30
CA VAL A 22 -14.11 -13.60 -14.77
C VAL A 22 -14.20 -13.22 -16.25
N GLY A 23 -13.50 -12.16 -16.66
CA GLY A 23 -13.45 -11.72 -18.07
C GLY A 23 -12.88 -12.79 -19.00
N MET A 24 -11.83 -13.48 -18.59
CA MET A 24 -11.21 -14.55 -19.39
C MET A 24 -12.13 -15.75 -19.54
N ARG A 25 -12.79 -16.19 -18.46
CA ARG A 25 -13.79 -17.27 -18.51
C ARG A 25 -15.00 -16.94 -19.38
N LEU A 26 -15.38 -15.65 -19.44
CA LEU A 26 -16.41 -15.17 -20.35
C LEU A 26 -15.93 -15.17 -21.81
N CYS A 27 -14.69 -14.75 -22.07
CA CYS A 27 -14.08 -14.81 -23.41
C CYS A 27 -14.08 -16.25 -23.96
N GLU A 28 -13.68 -17.22 -23.13
CA GLU A 28 -13.71 -18.65 -23.48
C GLU A 28 -15.11 -19.13 -23.85
N ARG A 29 -16.11 -18.84 -23.01
CA ARG A 29 -17.52 -19.25 -23.23
C ARG A 29 -18.16 -18.56 -24.43
N LEU A 30 -17.71 -17.35 -24.76
CA LEU A 30 -18.17 -16.60 -25.93
C LEU A 30 -17.44 -17.01 -27.22
N GLY A 31 -16.35 -17.77 -27.13
CA GLY A 31 -15.54 -18.18 -28.28
C GLY A 31 -14.95 -17.00 -29.04
N VAL A 32 -14.53 -15.94 -28.33
CA VAL A 32 -13.95 -14.74 -28.97
C VAL A 32 -12.55 -15.01 -29.51
N ASP A 33 -12.13 -14.21 -30.47
CA ASP A 33 -10.76 -14.26 -30.98
C ASP A 33 -9.72 -13.81 -29.93
N ALA A 34 -8.45 -14.17 -30.19
CA ALA A 34 -7.34 -13.87 -29.28
C ALA A 34 -7.13 -12.36 -29.07
N GLU A 35 -7.45 -11.54 -30.07
CA GLU A 35 -7.32 -10.09 -29.97
C GLU A 35 -8.35 -9.50 -29.00
N THR A 36 -9.62 -9.91 -29.12
CA THR A 36 -10.70 -9.52 -28.21
C THR A 36 -10.44 -10.02 -26.80
N ALA A 37 -9.92 -11.24 -26.65
CA ALA A 37 -9.51 -11.79 -25.37
C ALA A 37 -8.40 -10.94 -24.72
N ALA A 38 -7.35 -10.57 -25.47
CA ALA A 38 -6.28 -9.71 -24.98
C ALA A 38 -6.79 -8.30 -24.60
N GLN A 39 -7.69 -7.74 -25.40
CA GLN A 39 -8.36 -6.46 -25.11
C GLN A 39 -9.18 -6.53 -23.81
N ALA A 40 -9.92 -7.62 -23.58
CA ALA A 40 -10.68 -7.83 -22.36
C ALA A 40 -9.76 -8.04 -21.15
N TYR A 41 -8.68 -8.80 -21.31
CA TYR A 41 -7.67 -9.06 -20.27
C TYR A 41 -7.06 -7.76 -19.74
N TYR A 42 -6.41 -6.97 -20.59
CA TYR A 42 -5.80 -5.71 -20.15
C TYR A 42 -6.84 -4.63 -19.83
N GLY A 43 -8.00 -4.66 -20.49
CA GLY A 43 -9.15 -3.83 -20.15
C GLY A 43 -9.62 -4.09 -18.72
N CYS A 44 -9.67 -5.35 -18.28
CA CYS A 44 -9.98 -5.69 -16.90
C CYS A 44 -8.88 -5.21 -15.93
N LEU A 45 -7.60 -5.44 -16.23
CA LEU A 45 -6.51 -5.04 -15.33
C LEU A 45 -6.40 -3.53 -15.11
N LEU A 46 -6.70 -2.72 -16.13
CA LEU A 46 -6.38 -1.28 -16.12
C LEU A 46 -7.60 -0.35 -16.16
N PHE A 47 -8.83 -0.84 -16.13
CA PHE A 47 -10.03 0.00 -16.28
C PHE A 47 -10.11 1.22 -15.35
N TYR A 48 -9.57 1.09 -14.13
CA TYR A 48 -9.55 2.17 -13.13
C TYR A 48 -8.27 3.01 -13.15
N VAL A 49 -7.38 2.80 -14.13
CA VAL A 49 -6.10 3.53 -14.21
C VAL A 49 -6.29 5.04 -14.38
N GLY A 50 -7.41 5.48 -14.95
CA GLY A 50 -7.75 6.91 -15.04
C GLY A 50 -8.55 7.47 -13.86
N CYS A 51 -9.00 6.64 -12.91
CA CYS A 51 -9.92 7.06 -11.85
C CYS A 51 -9.24 7.86 -10.73
N THR A 52 -7.91 7.83 -10.62
CA THR A 52 -7.16 8.64 -9.66
C THR A 52 -6.99 10.10 -10.09
N ALA A 53 -7.24 10.43 -11.37
CA ALA A 53 -6.89 11.73 -11.93
C ALA A 53 -7.78 12.92 -11.55
N PRO A 54 -9.10 12.78 -11.34
CA PRO A 54 -9.95 13.87 -10.87
C PRO A 54 -10.40 13.68 -9.42
N ALA A 55 -9.56 13.05 -8.60
CA ALA A 55 -9.94 12.71 -7.24
C ALA A 55 -10.25 13.95 -6.39
N ASP A 56 -9.57 15.07 -6.64
CA ASP A 56 -9.85 16.39 -6.04
C ASP A 56 -11.24 16.95 -6.41
N VAL A 57 -11.62 16.87 -7.69
CA VAL A 57 -12.96 17.26 -8.18
C VAL A 57 -14.03 16.34 -7.61
N GLY A 58 -13.73 15.05 -7.49
CA GLY A 58 -14.57 14.06 -6.79
C GLY A 58 -14.83 14.47 -5.34
N THR A 59 -13.77 14.76 -4.58
CA THR A 59 -13.87 15.23 -3.19
C THR A 59 -14.67 16.55 -3.10
N GLU A 60 -14.49 17.48 -4.04
CA GLU A 60 -15.23 18.75 -4.03
C GLU A 60 -16.75 18.59 -4.23
N ILE A 61 -17.15 17.53 -4.94
CA ILE A 61 -18.56 17.20 -5.22
C ILE A 61 -19.16 16.39 -4.06
N PHE A 62 -18.46 15.35 -3.58
CA PHE A 62 -19.01 14.34 -2.66
C PHE A 62 -18.57 14.49 -1.20
N GLY A 63 -17.58 15.34 -0.90
CA GLY A 63 -17.13 15.71 0.45
C GLY A 63 -16.35 14.64 1.23
N ALA A 64 -16.59 13.35 0.97
CA ALA A 64 -15.85 12.22 1.55
C ALA A 64 -15.25 11.35 0.43
N ASP A 65 -13.96 11.01 0.59
CA ASP A 65 -13.16 10.41 -0.50
C ASP A 65 -13.59 8.98 -0.87
N ASP A 66 -14.28 8.26 0.01
CA ASP A 66 -14.78 6.90 -0.23
C ASP A 66 -16.27 6.85 -0.59
N ALA A 67 -17.01 7.96 -0.50
CA ALA A 67 -18.46 7.96 -0.63
C ALA A 67 -18.93 7.53 -2.03
N LEU A 68 -18.17 7.87 -3.07
CA LEU A 68 -18.46 7.43 -4.43
C LEU A 68 -18.28 5.91 -4.57
N THR A 69 -17.22 5.36 -3.97
CA THR A 69 -16.94 3.92 -3.97
C THR A 69 -17.99 3.17 -3.17
N THR A 70 -18.35 3.66 -1.99
CA THR A 70 -19.30 2.99 -1.09
C THR A 70 -20.73 3.03 -1.61
N TYR A 71 -21.19 4.16 -2.16
CA TYR A 71 -22.61 4.37 -2.46
C TYR A 71 -22.95 4.44 -3.96
N ALA A 72 -22.05 4.93 -4.81
CA ALA A 72 -22.33 5.12 -6.23
C ALA A 72 -21.78 4.00 -7.12
N THR A 73 -20.64 3.41 -6.77
CA THR A 73 -20.04 2.31 -7.55
C THR A 73 -20.94 1.07 -7.61
N PRO A 74 -21.57 0.59 -6.51
CA PRO A 74 -22.46 -0.58 -6.55
C PRO A 74 -23.69 -0.39 -7.45
N THR A 75 -24.13 0.86 -7.62
CA THR A 75 -25.34 1.23 -8.37
C THR A 75 -25.04 1.78 -9.76
N ARG A 76 -23.76 1.89 -10.16
CA ARG A 76 -23.31 2.44 -11.45
C ARG A 76 -23.98 1.78 -12.65
N TYR A 77 -24.17 0.46 -12.59
CA TYR A 77 -24.83 -0.31 -13.64
C TYR A 77 -26.32 -0.57 -13.38
N GLY A 78 -26.87 -0.08 -12.27
CA GLY A 78 -28.29 -0.18 -11.93
C GLY A 78 -29.20 0.68 -12.79
N SER A 79 -30.48 0.69 -12.43
CA SER A 79 -31.52 1.56 -12.98
C SER A 79 -31.26 3.04 -12.67
N ARG A 80 -31.99 3.95 -13.34
CA ARG A 80 -31.86 5.41 -13.12
C ARG A 80 -32.16 5.79 -11.66
N SER A 81 -33.12 5.13 -11.04
CA SER A 81 -33.49 5.35 -9.63
C SER A 81 -32.41 4.87 -8.67
N GLU A 82 -31.79 3.72 -8.94
CA GLU A 82 -30.70 3.20 -8.11
C GLU A 82 -29.44 4.05 -8.21
N MET A 83 -29.07 4.45 -9.44
CA MET A 83 -27.94 5.36 -9.65
C MET A 83 -28.18 6.71 -8.99
N ALA A 84 -29.38 7.28 -9.14
CA ALA A 84 -29.74 8.54 -8.47
C ALA A 84 -29.70 8.40 -6.94
N ALA A 85 -30.21 7.29 -6.39
CA ALA A 85 -30.17 7.02 -4.96
C ALA A 85 -28.74 6.84 -4.45
N GLY A 86 -27.88 6.13 -5.19
CA GLY A 86 -26.46 5.97 -4.88
C GLY A 86 -25.71 7.30 -4.89
N MET A 87 -25.95 8.14 -5.90
CA MET A 87 -25.36 9.49 -5.99
C MET A 87 -25.83 10.40 -4.85
N LEU A 88 -27.12 10.37 -4.50
CA LEU A 88 -27.64 11.15 -3.36
C LEU A 88 -27.04 10.69 -2.04
N ARG A 89 -26.86 9.37 -1.86
CA ARG A 89 -26.17 8.81 -0.68
C ARG A 89 -24.67 9.16 -0.67
N ALA A 90 -24.03 9.23 -1.84
CA ALA A 90 -22.64 9.66 -1.95
C ALA A 90 -22.48 11.16 -1.62
N LEU A 91 -23.42 12.01 -2.04
CA LEU A 91 -23.44 13.44 -1.70
C LEU A 91 -23.70 13.70 -0.20
N ALA A 92 -24.51 12.86 0.44
CA ALA A 92 -24.87 12.98 1.84
C ALA A 92 -24.92 11.60 2.51
N PRO A 93 -23.75 11.05 2.91
CA PRO A 93 -23.66 9.75 3.54
C PRO A 93 -24.61 9.61 4.74
N PRO A 94 -25.23 8.44 4.93
CA PRO A 94 -26.07 8.17 6.10
C PRO A 94 -25.22 8.25 7.39
N GLY A 95 -25.80 8.83 8.45
CA GLY A 95 -25.14 8.95 9.77
C GLY A 95 -25.07 10.38 10.32
N GLY A 96 -25.20 11.40 9.47
CA GLY A 96 -25.24 12.80 9.89
C GLY A 96 -26.65 13.32 10.23
N PRO A 97 -26.77 14.45 10.98
CA PRO A 97 -28.06 15.09 11.27
C PRO A 97 -28.84 15.43 9.98
N PRO A 98 -30.18 15.31 9.97
CA PRO A 98 -31.00 15.54 8.77
C PRO A 98 -30.76 16.90 8.10
N LEU A 99 -30.60 17.96 8.90
CA LEU A 99 -30.35 19.32 8.39
C LEU A 99 -29.00 19.43 7.67
N THR A 100 -27.95 18.83 8.24
CA THR A 100 -26.61 18.80 7.63
C THR A 100 -26.63 18.06 6.29
N ARG A 101 -27.34 16.93 6.24
CA ARG A 101 -27.50 16.14 5.02
C ARG A 101 -28.28 16.89 3.94
N ALA A 102 -29.35 17.59 4.32
CA ALA A 102 -30.11 18.43 3.40
C ALA A 102 -29.25 19.55 2.80
N LEU A 103 -28.41 20.19 3.62
CA LEU A 103 -27.46 21.22 3.18
C LEU A 103 -26.37 20.65 2.25
N GLN A 104 -25.83 19.47 2.55
CA GLN A 104 -24.86 18.78 1.70
C GLN A 104 -25.44 18.48 0.32
N VAL A 105 -26.66 17.91 0.25
CA VAL A 105 -27.35 17.67 -1.02
C VAL A 105 -27.59 18.98 -1.77
N ALA A 106 -28.10 20.02 -1.11
CA ALA A 106 -28.39 21.31 -1.74
C ALA A 106 -27.14 21.97 -2.35
N ARG A 107 -25.97 21.81 -1.71
CA ARG A 107 -24.69 22.35 -2.20
C ARG A 107 -24.04 21.48 -3.28
N GLY A 108 -24.12 20.16 -3.13
CA GLY A 108 -23.44 19.21 -4.02
C GLY A 108 -24.20 18.96 -5.32
N LEU A 109 -25.54 18.96 -5.31
CA LEU A 109 -26.35 18.61 -6.48
C LEU A 109 -26.11 19.54 -7.70
N PRO A 110 -26.00 20.87 -7.57
CA PRO A 110 -25.67 21.75 -8.70
C PRO A 110 -24.24 21.56 -9.22
N LYS A 111 -23.29 21.13 -8.38
CA LYS A 111 -21.92 20.81 -8.80
C LYS A 111 -21.89 19.48 -9.57
N LEU A 112 -22.56 18.46 -9.04
CA LEU A 112 -22.73 17.17 -9.69
C LEU A 112 -23.35 17.34 -11.09
N ALA A 113 -24.46 18.08 -11.20
CA ALA A 113 -25.16 18.28 -12.47
C ALA A 113 -24.30 18.97 -13.55
N ARG A 114 -23.44 19.92 -13.15
CA ARG A 114 -22.56 20.65 -14.08
C ARG A 114 -21.26 19.91 -14.39
N GLY A 115 -20.68 19.21 -13.43
CA GLY A 115 -19.31 18.68 -13.52
C GLY A 115 -19.19 17.18 -13.82
N PHE A 116 -20.18 16.37 -13.45
CA PHE A 116 -20.02 14.90 -13.43
C PHE A 116 -19.70 14.30 -14.81
N LYS A 117 -20.35 14.79 -15.87
CA LYS A 117 -20.06 14.34 -17.24
C LYS A 117 -18.62 14.67 -17.68
N GLY A 118 -18.12 15.85 -17.31
CA GLY A 118 -16.74 16.26 -17.60
C GLY A 118 -15.73 15.41 -16.83
N VAL A 119 -15.99 15.13 -15.55
CA VAL A 119 -15.16 14.25 -14.71
C VAL A 119 -15.04 12.85 -15.32
N VAL A 120 -16.16 12.22 -15.69
CA VAL A 120 -16.14 10.87 -16.29
C VAL A 120 -15.40 10.85 -17.63
N ALA A 121 -15.56 11.89 -18.46
CA ALA A 121 -14.84 11.99 -19.72
C ALA A 121 -13.31 12.11 -19.50
N ALA A 122 -12.89 12.94 -18.54
CA ALA A 122 -11.48 13.09 -18.16
C ALA A 122 -10.87 11.78 -17.63
N ILE A 123 -11.60 11.02 -16.80
CA ILE A 123 -11.16 9.69 -16.34
C ILE A 123 -10.86 8.77 -17.52
N CYS A 124 -11.76 8.72 -18.51
CA CYS A 124 -11.60 7.85 -19.67
C CYS A 124 -10.41 8.28 -20.55
N GLU A 125 -10.22 9.58 -20.74
CA GLU A 125 -9.10 10.15 -21.48
C GLU A 125 -7.76 9.87 -20.80
N VAL A 126 -7.66 10.11 -19.49
CA VAL A 126 -6.45 9.78 -18.73
C VAL A 126 -6.20 8.27 -18.73
N GLY A 127 -7.25 7.45 -18.65
CA GLY A 127 -7.16 6.00 -18.77
C GLY A 127 -6.52 5.56 -20.10
N GLU A 128 -6.97 6.13 -21.21
CA GLU A 128 -6.37 5.90 -22.53
C GLU A 128 -4.90 6.32 -22.56
N MET A 129 -4.57 7.54 -22.11
CA MET A 129 -3.20 8.06 -22.10
C MET A 129 -2.25 7.21 -21.25
N LEU A 130 -2.64 6.87 -20.02
CA LEU A 130 -1.81 6.06 -19.12
C LEU A 130 -1.65 4.64 -19.64
N SER A 131 -2.71 4.02 -20.17
CA SER A 131 -2.62 2.67 -20.76
C SER A 131 -1.61 2.60 -21.91
N HIS A 132 -1.60 3.62 -22.78
CA HIS A 132 -0.64 3.74 -23.87
C HIS A 132 0.79 3.89 -23.36
N ARG A 133 0.98 4.75 -22.35
CA ARG A 133 2.30 4.98 -21.73
C ARG A 133 2.82 3.78 -20.94
N LEU A 134 1.93 2.93 -20.43
CA LEU A 134 2.24 1.62 -19.83
C LEU A 134 2.63 0.56 -20.87
N GLY A 135 2.56 0.89 -22.17
CA GLY A 135 3.02 0.04 -23.26
C GLY A 135 1.91 -0.76 -23.96
N LEU A 136 0.64 -0.49 -23.67
CA LEU A 136 -0.44 -1.09 -24.46
C LEU A 136 -0.44 -0.54 -25.90
N PRO A 137 -0.66 -1.38 -26.92
CA PRO A 137 -0.87 -0.93 -28.28
C PRO A 137 -2.03 0.05 -28.38
N GLY A 138 -1.91 1.09 -29.20
CA GLY A 138 -2.92 2.15 -29.31
C GLY A 138 -4.35 1.67 -29.62
N ARG A 139 -4.50 0.51 -30.30
CA ARG A 139 -5.81 -0.11 -30.53
C ARG A 139 -6.49 -0.61 -29.24
N MET A 140 -5.71 -1.05 -28.25
CA MET A 140 -6.20 -1.44 -26.92
C MET A 140 -6.44 -0.19 -26.06
N SER A 141 -5.54 0.80 -26.11
CA SER A 141 -5.68 2.04 -25.34
C SER A 141 -6.94 2.85 -25.67
N ARG A 142 -7.37 2.86 -26.94
CA ARG A 142 -8.61 3.53 -27.34
C ARG A 142 -9.88 2.92 -26.73
N LEU A 143 -9.82 1.68 -26.23
CA LEU A 143 -10.98 1.04 -25.59
C LEU A 143 -11.36 1.73 -24.27
N PHE A 144 -10.40 2.37 -23.60
CA PHE A 144 -10.65 3.09 -22.35
C PHE A 144 -11.58 4.29 -22.55
N ALA A 145 -11.61 4.88 -23.76
CA ALA A 145 -12.58 5.92 -24.12
C ALA A 145 -14.05 5.44 -24.05
N TYR A 146 -14.29 4.13 -24.10
CA TYR A 146 -15.61 3.51 -23.98
C TYR A 146 -15.93 3.00 -22.57
N GLY A 147 -15.03 3.18 -21.58
CA GLY A 147 -15.16 2.60 -20.25
C GLY A 147 -16.42 3.02 -19.48
N GLY A 148 -16.98 4.20 -19.78
CA GLY A 148 -18.23 4.68 -19.19
C GLY A 148 -19.49 4.45 -20.05
N GLU A 149 -19.36 3.85 -21.24
CA GLU A 149 -20.49 3.54 -22.12
C GLU A 149 -21.36 2.41 -21.53
N ARG A 150 -22.58 2.28 -22.04
CA ARG A 150 -23.54 1.24 -21.62
C ARG A 150 -24.25 0.66 -22.83
N TRP A 151 -24.71 -0.58 -22.72
CA TRP A 151 -25.46 -1.25 -23.78
C TRP A 151 -26.70 -0.46 -24.22
N ASP A 152 -27.47 0.07 -23.28
CA ASP A 152 -28.66 0.91 -23.52
C ASP A 152 -28.37 2.32 -24.05
N GLY A 153 -27.09 2.70 -24.23
CA GLY A 153 -26.68 4.03 -24.68
C GLY A 153 -26.87 5.12 -23.63
N LYS A 154 -27.14 4.78 -22.37
CA LYS A 154 -27.26 5.73 -21.26
C LYS A 154 -25.95 5.88 -20.48
N GLY A 155 -24.85 5.39 -21.04
CA GLY A 155 -23.51 5.58 -20.51
C GLY A 155 -23.06 7.03 -20.59
N ILE A 156 -21.96 7.33 -19.93
CA ILE A 156 -21.33 8.65 -19.93
C ILE A 156 -19.89 8.44 -20.41
N PRO A 157 -19.44 9.09 -21.50
CA PRO A 157 -20.02 10.29 -22.12
C PRO A 157 -21.24 10.09 -23.05
N GLY A 158 -21.60 8.86 -23.40
CA GLY A 158 -22.78 8.54 -24.22
C GLY A 158 -22.48 8.60 -25.71
N ARG A 159 -21.29 8.15 -26.12
CA ARG A 159 -20.78 8.15 -27.50
C ARG A 159 -21.15 6.89 -28.27
N ALA A 160 -21.50 5.80 -27.58
CA ALA A 160 -21.77 4.52 -28.19
C ALA A 160 -22.93 3.78 -27.50
N LYS A 161 -23.66 2.97 -28.26
CA LYS A 161 -24.69 2.07 -27.73
C LYS A 161 -24.67 0.73 -28.45
N ARG A 162 -25.14 -0.32 -27.78
CA ARG A 162 -25.23 -1.67 -28.33
C ARG A 162 -23.89 -2.13 -28.94
N GLU A 163 -23.89 -2.60 -30.18
CA GLU A 163 -22.73 -3.12 -30.91
C GLU A 163 -21.69 -2.04 -31.26
N GLN A 164 -22.04 -0.75 -31.12
CA GLN A 164 -21.06 0.34 -31.23
C GLN A 164 -20.08 0.35 -30.05
N VAL A 165 -20.46 -0.26 -28.92
CA VAL A 165 -19.55 -0.51 -27.81
C VAL A 165 -18.70 -1.74 -28.17
N PRO A 166 -17.36 -1.64 -28.22
CA PRO A 166 -16.51 -2.76 -28.57
C PRO A 166 -16.80 -4.01 -27.72
N LEU A 167 -16.73 -5.20 -28.32
CA LEU A 167 -17.07 -6.46 -27.64
C LEU A 167 -16.25 -6.65 -26.36
N ALA A 168 -14.94 -6.41 -26.40
CA ALA A 168 -14.07 -6.49 -25.23
C ALA A 168 -14.55 -5.57 -24.09
N VAL A 169 -15.01 -4.36 -24.38
CA VAL A 169 -15.52 -3.41 -23.36
C VAL A 169 -16.82 -3.91 -22.75
N ARG A 170 -17.73 -4.48 -23.56
CA ARG A 170 -18.97 -5.11 -23.08
C ARG A 170 -18.67 -6.28 -22.13
N ILE A 171 -17.66 -7.11 -22.45
CA ILE A 171 -17.18 -8.19 -21.57
C ILE A 171 -16.62 -7.62 -20.27
N VAL A 172 -15.75 -6.60 -20.34
CA VAL A 172 -15.13 -5.96 -19.16
C VAL A 172 -16.19 -5.38 -18.21
N HIS A 173 -17.25 -4.76 -18.73
CA HIS A 173 -18.34 -4.21 -17.92
C HIS A 173 -19.06 -5.29 -17.12
N VAL A 174 -19.42 -6.41 -17.77
CA VAL A 174 -20.08 -7.54 -17.11
C VAL A 174 -19.14 -8.20 -16.11
N ALA A 175 -17.90 -8.48 -16.50
CA ALA A 175 -16.92 -9.17 -15.68
C ALA A 175 -16.60 -8.41 -14.39
N ARG A 176 -16.40 -7.09 -14.48
CA ARG A 176 -16.16 -6.23 -13.32
C ARG A 176 -17.33 -6.22 -12.35
N ASP A 177 -18.51 -5.93 -12.86
CA ASP A 177 -19.68 -5.83 -12.00
C ASP A 177 -19.98 -7.18 -11.37
N ALA A 178 -19.90 -8.28 -12.14
CA ALA A 178 -20.13 -9.61 -11.60
C ALA A 178 -19.12 -9.97 -10.49
N ALA A 179 -17.83 -9.66 -10.69
CA ALA A 179 -16.80 -9.84 -9.67
C ALA A 179 -17.08 -9.00 -8.40
N PHE A 180 -17.58 -7.77 -8.56
CA PHE A 180 -17.95 -6.90 -7.44
C PHE A 180 -19.21 -7.40 -6.71
N GLN A 181 -20.30 -7.69 -7.43
CA GLN A 181 -21.54 -8.20 -6.86
C GLN A 181 -21.33 -9.55 -6.16
N ARG A 182 -20.41 -10.38 -6.66
CA ARG A 182 -20.03 -11.64 -6.02
C ARG A 182 -19.50 -11.41 -4.61
N MET A 183 -18.74 -10.35 -4.39
CA MET A 183 -18.22 -10.02 -3.06
C MET A 183 -19.34 -9.57 -2.11
N LEU A 184 -20.44 -9.04 -2.64
CA LEU A 184 -21.59 -8.62 -1.85
C LEU A 184 -22.52 -9.77 -1.43
N GLY A 185 -22.66 -10.80 -2.27
CA GLY A 185 -23.65 -11.87 -2.01
C GLY A 185 -23.37 -13.23 -2.63
N GLY A 186 -22.15 -13.48 -3.11
CA GLY A 186 -21.74 -14.73 -3.75
C GLY A 186 -22.13 -14.84 -5.24
N PRO A 187 -21.76 -15.95 -5.90
CA PRO A 187 -21.97 -16.17 -7.34
C PRO A 187 -23.45 -16.06 -7.78
N GLU A 188 -24.37 -16.65 -7.02
CA GLU A 188 -25.80 -16.64 -7.36
C GLU A 188 -26.43 -15.25 -7.25
N PHE A 189 -26.03 -14.48 -6.24
CA PHE A 189 -26.44 -13.09 -6.10
C PHE A 189 -25.94 -12.26 -7.28
N ALA A 190 -24.67 -12.41 -7.63
CA ALA A 190 -24.09 -11.73 -8.78
C ALA A 190 -24.84 -12.07 -10.07
N ALA A 191 -25.07 -13.35 -10.35
CA ALA A 191 -25.81 -13.78 -11.54
C ALA A 191 -27.22 -13.18 -11.60
N ARG A 192 -27.93 -13.09 -10.47
CA ARG A 192 -29.23 -12.41 -10.41
C ARG A 192 -29.11 -10.91 -10.75
N VAL A 193 -28.16 -10.21 -10.15
CA VAL A 193 -27.95 -8.77 -10.43
C VAL A 193 -27.55 -8.52 -11.89
N ILE A 194 -26.70 -9.38 -12.45
CA ILE A 194 -26.31 -9.31 -13.87
C ILE A 194 -27.51 -9.54 -14.77
N ARG A 195 -28.38 -10.52 -14.46
CA ARG A 195 -29.63 -10.78 -15.19
C ARG A 195 -30.56 -9.56 -15.18
N GLU A 196 -30.74 -8.93 -14.02
CA GLU A 196 -31.58 -7.73 -13.87
C GLU A 196 -31.06 -6.53 -14.68
N ARG A 197 -29.74 -6.48 -14.92
CA ARG A 197 -29.07 -5.41 -15.67
C ARG A 197 -28.94 -5.71 -17.18
N ALA A 198 -29.28 -6.92 -17.62
CA ALA A 198 -29.24 -7.35 -19.02
C ALA A 198 -30.20 -6.51 -19.88
N GLY A 199 -29.74 -6.08 -21.06
CA GLY A 199 -30.49 -5.20 -21.98
C GLY A 199 -30.56 -3.74 -21.54
N GLY A 200 -30.26 -3.45 -20.26
CA GLY A 200 -30.01 -2.12 -19.73
C GLY A 200 -28.53 -1.77 -19.82
N ALA A 201 -27.80 -2.00 -18.74
CA ALA A 201 -26.36 -1.71 -18.69
C ALA A 201 -25.54 -2.65 -19.58
N PHE A 202 -25.95 -3.92 -19.61
CA PHE A 202 -25.16 -5.01 -20.14
C PHE A 202 -25.76 -5.59 -21.40
N ASP A 203 -24.86 -6.08 -22.25
CA ASP A 203 -25.22 -6.91 -23.39
C ASP A 203 -25.91 -8.20 -22.90
N PRO A 204 -27.18 -8.45 -23.31
CA PRO A 204 -27.89 -9.66 -22.92
C PRO A 204 -27.12 -10.94 -23.21
N ALA A 205 -26.45 -11.02 -24.36
CA ALA A 205 -25.76 -12.24 -24.78
C ALA A 205 -24.57 -12.58 -23.87
N ILE A 206 -23.94 -11.57 -23.27
CA ILE A 206 -22.83 -11.76 -22.32
C ILE A 206 -23.38 -12.04 -20.92
N ALA A 207 -24.43 -11.32 -20.51
CA ALA A 207 -25.10 -11.53 -19.24
C ALA A 207 -25.65 -12.96 -19.12
N ASP A 208 -26.20 -13.50 -20.21
CA ASP A 208 -26.71 -14.87 -20.29
C ASP A 208 -25.62 -15.90 -19.99
N ARG A 209 -24.36 -15.68 -20.41
CA ARG A 209 -23.24 -16.59 -20.09
C ARG A 209 -22.87 -16.63 -18.62
N VAL A 210 -22.99 -15.50 -17.91
CA VAL A 210 -22.84 -15.48 -16.45
C VAL A 210 -23.99 -16.24 -15.79
N VAL A 211 -25.19 -16.12 -16.33
CA VAL A 211 -26.40 -16.71 -15.78
C VAL A 211 -26.46 -18.23 -15.99
N GLU A 212 -26.06 -18.71 -17.15
CA GLU A 212 -26.04 -20.14 -17.50
C GLU A 212 -25.07 -20.93 -16.62
N ASP A 213 -23.94 -20.33 -16.23
CA ASP A 213 -22.90 -20.98 -15.43
C ASP A 213 -22.26 -20.01 -14.41
N ALA A 214 -23.05 -19.56 -13.46
CA ALA A 214 -22.62 -18.59 -12.45
C ALA A 214 -21.41 -19.08 -11.65
N ARG A 215 -21.41 -20.36 -11.25
CA ARG A 215 -20.32 -20.96 -10.48
C ARG A 215 -19.06 -21.12 -11.31
N GLY A 216 -19.15 -21.68 -12.53
CA GLY A 216 -17.97 -21.85 -13.38
C GLY A 216 -17.36 -20.53 -13.84
N VAL A 217 -18.14 -19.45 -13.91
CA VAL A 217 -17.64 -18.12 -14.27
C VAL A 217 -17.09 -17.37 -13.05
N LEU A 218 -17.76 -17.42 -11.88
CA LEU A 218 -17.49 -16.53 -10.75
C LEU A 218 -16.77 -17.17 -9.56
N THR A 219 -16.71 -18.50 -9.46
CA THR A 219 -15.99 -19.15 -8.35
C THR A 219 -14.50 -18.85 -8.45
N LEU A 220 -13.92 -18.36 -7.38
CA LEU A 220 -12.47 -18.27 -7.24
C LEU A 220 -12.04 -19.36 -6.27
N ASP A 221 -10.87 -19.90 -6.51
CA ASP A 221 -10.23 -20.79 -5.55
C ASP A 221 -9.55 -19.89 -4.51
N ASP A 222 -10.07 -19.93 -3.28
CA ASP A 222 -9.58 -19.09 -2.18
C ASP A 222 -8.19 -19.54 -1.68
N GLU A 223 -7.75 -20.76 -2.03
CA GLU A 223 -6.40 -21.25 -1.76
C GLU A 223 -5.42 -20.92 -2.90
N ALA A 224 -5.93 -20.65 -4.11
CA ALA A 224 -5.12 -20.29 -5.26
C ALA A 224 -4.71 -18.81 -5.26
N SER A 225 -3.55 -18.54 -5.85
CA SER A 225 -3.10 -17.16 -6.02
C SER A 225 -3.78 -16.52 -7.23
N ALA A 226 -4.72 -15.60 -7.00
CA ALA A 226 -5.33 -14.80 -8.06
C ALA A 226 -4.29 -14.11 -8.96
N TRP A 227 -3.13 -13.75 -8.41
CA TRP A 227 -2.00 -13.22 -9.18
C TRP A 227 -1.44 -14.25 -10.17
N ALA A 228 -1.18 -15.48 -9.72
CA ALA A 228 -0.65 -16.54 -10.58
C ALA A 228 -1.66 -16.96 -11.65
N ASP A 229 -2.93 -17.09 -11.28
CA ASP A 229 -4.00 -17.47 -12.21
C ASP A 229 -4.19 -16.44 -13.30
N VAL A 230 -4.16 -15.14 -12.94
CA VAL A 230 -4.26 -14.06 -13.93
C VAL A 230 -3.11 -14.13 -14.92
N LEU A 231 -1.87 -14.26 -14.45
CA LEU A 231 -0.71 -14.38 -15.34
C LEU A 231 -0.80 -15.63 -16.23
N ALA A 232 -1.29 -16.75 -15.72
CA ALA A 232 -1.50 -17.98 -16.49
C ALA A 232 -2.60 -17.84 -17.56
N SER A 233 -3.59 -16.97 -17.32
CA SER A 233 -4.69 -16.69 -18.23
C SER A 233 -4.38 -15.65 -19.32
N GLU A 234 -3.16 -15.10 -19.35
CA GLU A 234 -2.79 -14.05 -20.30
C GLU A 234 -2.86 -14.56 -21.77
N PRO A 235 -3.67 -13.90 -22.64
CA PRO A 235 -3.77 -14.31 -24.04
C PRO A 235 -2.47 -14.14 -24.83
N SER A 236 -2.24 -15.03 -25.79
CA SER A 236 -1.12 -14.91 -26.72
C SER A 236 -1.44 -13.95 -27.89
N PRO A 237 -0.47 -13.14 -28.36
CA PRO A 237 0.89 -13.01 -27.83
C PRO A 237 0.92 -12.11 -26.58
N GLN A 238 1.72 -12.51 -25.59
CA GLN A 238 1.95 -11.74 -24.36
C GLN A 238 2.68 -10.43 -24.67
N LEU A 239 2.33 -9.36 -23.97
CA LEU A 239 3.00 -8.07 -24.12
C LEU A 239 4.20 -7.98 -23.16
N THR A 240 5.40 -7.96 -23.71
CA THR A 240 6.64 -7.78 -22.94
C THR A 240 7.21 -6.38 -23.15
N LEU A 241 7.57 -5.71 -22.06
CA LEU A 241 8.25 -4.42 -22.10
C LEU A 241 9.76 -4.66 -22.06
N GLU A 242 10.49 -4.02 -22.97
CA GLU A 242 11.94 -4.11 -23.07
C GLU A 242 12.58 -2.74 -23.27
N GLY A 243 13.84 -2.61 -22.86
CA GLY A 243 14.61 -1.36 -22.97
C GLY A 243 13.81 -0.16 -22.45
N GLU A 244 13.85 0.94 -23.19
CA GLU A 244 13.19 2.21 -22.83
C GLU A 244 11.67 2.12 -22.57
N ALA A 245 11.00 1.05 -23.01
CA ALA A 245 9.59 0.85 -22.71
C ALA A 245 9.35 0.64 -21.21
N ILE A 246 10.31 0.03 -20.50
CA ILE A 246 10.27 -0.16 -19.05
C ILE A 246 10.30 1.20 -18.35
N GLU A 247 11.24 2.08 -18.71
CA GLU A 247 11.39 3.41 -18.15
C GLU A 247 10.15 4.28 -18.41
N ARG A 248 9.60 4.22 -19.63
CA ARG A 248 8.34 4.91 -19.96
C ARG A 248 7.18 4.41 -19.11
N ALA A 249 7.07 3.10 -18.91
CA ALA A 249 6.01 2.51 -18.10
C ALA A 249 6.17 2.89 -16.63
N LEU A 250 7.37 2.76 -16.04
CA LEU A 250 7.65 3.15 -14.65
C LEU A 250 7.34 4.64 -14.41
N ALA A 251 7.72 5.51 -15.34
CA ALA A 251 7.39 6.92 -15.25
C ALA A 251 5.88 7.20 -15.41
N ALA A 252 5.15 6.37 -16.15
CA ALA A 252 3.68 6.43 -16.17
C ALA A 252 3.06 5.98 -14.84
N MET A 253 3.69 5.03 -14.14
CA MET A 253 3.25 4.62 -12.80
C MET A 253 3.46 5.75 -11.78
N GLY A 254 4.61 6.42 -11.80
CA GLY A 254 4.88 7.60 -10.97
C GLY A 254 3.89 8.74 -11.25
N ASP A 255 3.72 9.10 -12.52
CA ASP A 255 2.75 10.15 -12.91
C ASP A 255 1.31 9.79 -12.48
N PHE A 256 0.93 8.51 -12.52
CA PHE A 256 -0.37 8.05 -12.01
C PHE A 256 -0.55 8.32 -10.50
N ALA A 257 0.51 8.16 -9.70
CA ALA A 257 0.46 8.44 -8.27
C ALA A 257 0.45 9.95 -7.99
N ASP A 258 1.25 10.70 -8.75
CA ASP A 258 1.34 12.16 -8.68
C ASP A 258 0.01 12.84 -9.01
N LEU A 259 -0.81 12.24 -9.89
CA LEU A 259 -2.15 12.74 -10.24
C LEU A 259 -3.13 12.75 -9.04
N ALA A 260 -2.80 12.13 -7.91
CA ALA A 260 -3.63 12.19 -6.70
C ALA A 260 -3.78 13.63 -6.15
N SER A 261 -2.85 14.54 -6.46
CA SER A 261 -2.93 15.93 -6.03
C SER A 261 -2.23 16.88 -7.01
N PRO A 262 -2.80 18.07 -7.27
CA PRO A 262 -2.14 19.08 -8.12
C PRO A 262 -0.79 19.55 -7.57
N TYR A 263 -0.52 19.35 -6.27
CA TYR A 263 0.75 19.71 -5.62
C TYR A 263 1.87 18.68 -5.84
N LEU A 264 1.55 17.54 -6.44
CA LEU A 264 2.49 16.43 -6.66
C LEU A 264 2.81 16.22 -8.14
N VAL A 265 2.26 17.03 -9.05
CA VAL A 265 2.41 16.85 -10.50
C VAL A 265 3.89 16.91 -10.90
N GLY A 266 4.40 15.78 -11.41
CA GLY A 266 5.77 15.64 -11.89
C GLY A 266 6.80 15.36 -10.80
N HIS A 267 6.36 15.22 -9.54
CA HIS A 267 7.20 14.96 -8.39
C HIS A 267 8.06 13.70 -8.56
N SER A 268 7.44 12.58 -8.92
CA SER A 268 8.13 11.29 -9.08
C SER A 268 9.26 11.36 -10.13
N ARG A 269 9.05 12.12 -11.20
CA ARG A 269 10.06 12.34 -12.25
C ARG A 269 11.18 13.26 -11.78
N GLY A 270 10.84 14.37 -11.13
CA GLY A 270 11.84 15.30 -10.61
C GLY A 270 12.73 14.67 -9.54
N VAL A 271 12.17 13.82 -8.66
CA VAL A 271 12.94 13.01 -7.73
C VAL A 271 13.85 12.04 -8.47
N ALA A 272 13.36 11.34 -9.50
CA ALA A 272 14.18 10.39 -10.28
C ALA A 272 15.33 11.06 -11.03
N GLU A 273 15.11 12.23 -11.63
CA GLU A 273 16.13 13.01 -12.31
C GLU A 273 17.22 13.47 -11.33
N LEU A 274 16.82 14.01 -10.18
CA LEU A 274 17.74 14.51 -9.15
C LEU A 274 18.52 13.37 -8.49
N ALA A 275 17.85 12.27 -8.12
CA ALA A 275 18.48 11.09 -7.55
C ALA A 275 19.43 10.42 -8.54
N GLY A 276 19.09 10.37 -9.83
CA GLY A 276 19.94 9.85 -10.88
C GLY A 276 21.19 10.71 -11.13
N ALA A 277 21.05 12.03 -11.08
CA ALA A 277 22.20 12.94 -11.15
C ALA A 277 23.13 12.78 -9.95
N ALA A 278 22.57 12.73 -8.74
CA ALA A 278 23.33 12.48 -7.52
C ALA A 278 24.02 11.10 -7.53
N ALA A 279 23.35 10.05 -8.01
CA ALA A 279 23.93 8.72 -8.16
C ALA A 279 25.18 8.72 -9.07
N ARG A 280 25.17 9.49 -10.16
CA ARG A 280 26.33 9.65 -11.04
C ARG A 280 27.49 10.36 -10.35
N LEU A 281 27.21 11.41 -9.57
CA LEU A 281 28.23 12.11 -8.77
C LEU A 281 28.86 11.18 -7.72
N CYS A 282 28.05 10.31 -7.11
CA CYS A 282 28.54 9.29 -6.17
C CYS A 282 29.24 8.09 -6.84
N GLY A 283 29.36 8.07 -8.17
CA GLY A 283 30.03 7.01 -8.91
C GLY A 283 29.34 5.64 -8.83
N LEU A 284 28.00 5.60 -8.71
CA LEU A 284 27.26 4.34 -8.82
C LEU A 284 27.45 3.75 -10.24
N ASP A 285 27.57 2.44 -10.32
CA ASP A 285 27.63 1.74 -11.61
C ASP A 285 26.28 1.77 -12.34
N ALA A 286 26.25 1.22 -13.56
CA ALA A 286 25.04 1.24 -14.38
C ALA A 286 23.83 0.55 -13.70
N SER A 287 24.08 -0.51 -12.92
CA SER A 287 23.04 -1.24 -12.19
C SER A 287 22.48 -0.40 -11.03
N GLY A 288 23.37 0.18 -10.20
CA GLY A 288 23.00 1.06 -9.11
C GLY A 288 22.26 2.30 -9.60
N LEU A 289 22.73 2.93 -10.68
CA LEU A 289 22.05 4.06 -11.30
C LEU A 289 20.64 3.69 -11.81
N ALA A 290 20.50 2.56 -12.49
CA ALA A 290 19.20 2.10 -12.97
C ALA A 290 18.25 1.82 -11.80
N THR A 291 18.71 1.17 -10.73
CA THR A 291 17.91 0.91 -9.52
C THR A 291 17.50 2.21 -8.83
N THR A 292 18.39 3.20 -8.72
CA THR A 292 18.05 4.52 -8.14
C THR A 292 16.99 5.24 -8.96
N VAL A 293 17.17 5.35 -10.27
CA VAL A 293 16.21 6.06 -11.15
C VAL A 293 14.87 5.33 -11.18
N ARG A 294 14.87 4.01 -11.40
CA ARG A 294 13.64 3.22 -11.48
C ARG A 294 12.91 3.16 -10.14
N GLY A 295 13.64 3.02 -9.03
CA GLY A 295 13.08 3.07 -7.67
C GLY A 295 12.45 4.42 -7.34
N ALA A 296 13.10 5.52 -7.72
CA ALA A 296 12.56 6.87 -7.57
C ALA A 296 11.26 7.08 -8.36
N LEU A 297 11.13 6.54 -9.57
CA LEU A 297 9.89 6.69 -10.36
C LEU A 297 8.67 6.02 -9.71
N VAL A 298 8.87 5.05 -8.83
CA VAL A 298 7.76 4.26 -8.24
C VAL A 298 7.67 4.34 -6.71
N HIS A 299 8.53 5.14 -6.06
CA HIS A 299 8.59 5.22 -4.58
C HIS A 299 7.25 5.58 -3.93
N ASP A 300 6.44 6.36 -4.63
CA ASP A 300 5.18 6.94 -4.17
C ASP A 300 3.90 6.27 -4.69
N LEU A 301 3.99 5.08 -5.30
CA LEU A 301 2.79 4.43 -5.86
C LEU A 301 1.64 4.25 -4.87
N GLY A 302 1.92 4.13 -3.58
CA GLY A 302 0.94 4.01 -2.52
C GLY A 302 0.26 5.33 -2.12
N ARG A 303 0.68 6.50 -2.63
CA ARG A 303 0.02 7.79 -2.34
C ARG A 303 -1.46 7.79 -2.69
N VAL A 304 -1.84 7.01 -3.69
CA VAL A 304 -3.23 6.85 -4.11
C VAL A 304 -4.11 6.24 -3.02
N ALA A 305 -3.55 5.47 -2.08
CA ALA A 305 -4.29 4.91 -0.95
C ALA A 305 -4.64 5.96 0.13
N VAL A 306 -3.98 7.13 0.09
CA VAL A 306 -4.20 8.20 1.06
C VAL A 306 -5.28 9.15 0.53
N PRO A 307 -6.32 9.46 1.34
CA PRO A 307 -7.42 10.31 0.90
C PRO A 307 -6.94 11.70 0.43
N VAL A 308 -7.41 12.15 -0.74
CA VAL A 308 -6.95 13.40 -1.39
C VAL A 308 -7.16 14.64 -0.52
N ARG A 309 -8.20 14.67 0.32
CA ARG A 309 -8.41 15.78 1.27
C ARG A 309 -7.25 15.96 2.25
N ILE A 310 -6.50 14.90 2.54
CA ILE A 310 -5.32 14.93 3.41
C ILE A 310 -4.15 15.56 2.64
N TRP A 311 -3.91 15.12 1.41
CA TRP A 311 -2.86 15.69 0.55
C TRP A 311 -3.09 17.17 0.24
N ASN A 312 -4.36 17.59 0.11
CA ASN A 312 -4.73 18.96 -0.23
C ASN A 312 -5.00 19.86 0.99
N LYS A 313 -4.71 19.40 2.22
CA LYS A 313 -5.02 20.15 3.44
C LYS A 313 -4.08 21.36 3.59
N ALA A 314 -4.67 22.56 3.64
CA ALA A 314 -3.93 23.82 3.80
C ALA A 314 -3.47 24.10 5.25
N GLY A 315 -4.05 23.40 6.23
CA GLY A 315 -3.66 23.47 7.63
C GLY A 315 -2.79 22.29 8.07
N PRO A 316 -2.40 22.23 9.35
CA PRO A 316 -1.67 21.08 9.88
C PRO A 316 -2.49 19.79 9.75
N LEU A 317 -1.78 18.71 9.43
CA LEU A 317 -2.31 17.35 9.50
C LEU A 317 -2.56 16.98 10.97
N THR A 318 -3.68 16.32 11.25
CA THR A 318 -3.91 15.71 12.57
C THR A 318 -2.99 14.50 12.75
N PRO A 319 -2.85 13.95 13.98
CA PRO A 319 -2.16 12.68 14.18
C PRO A 319 -2.70 11.57 13.28
N ASP A 320 -4.02 11.45 13.14
CA ASP A 320 -4.66 10.43 12.29
C ASP A 320 -4.37 10.66 10.80
N ASP A 321 -4.34 11.92 10.36
CA ASP A 321 -3.93 12.27 9.00
C ASP A 321 -2.47 11.83 8.74
N TRP A 322 -1.58 12.05 9.72
CA TRP A 322 -0.18 11.65 9.65
C TRP A 322 0.00 10.14 9.59
N GLU A 323 -0.75 9.36 10.35
CA GLU A 323 -0.69 7.90 10.27
C GLU A 323 -1.09 7.39 8.88
N ARG A 324 -2.14 7.98 8.28
CA ARG A 324 -2.53 7.66 6.90
C ARG A 324 -1.45 8.04 5.89
N VAL A 325 -0.85 9.22 6.04
CA VAL A 325 0.28 9.65 5.19
C VAL A 325 1.43 8.66 5.31
N ARG A 326 1.82 8.22 6.51
CA ARG A 326 2.94 7.27 6.69
C ARG A 326 2.73 5.94 5.97
N LEU A 327 1.49 5.49 5.86
CA LEU A 327 1.15 4.22 5.21
C LEU A 327 1.33 4.23 3.69
N HIS A 328 1.52 5.38 3.03
CA HIS A 328 1.72 5.38 1.58
C HIS A 328 2.99 4.60 1.18
N ALA A 329 4.08 4.70 1.96
CA ALA A 329 5.30 3.94 1.72
C ALA A 329 5.07 2.42 1.85
N TYR A 330 4.26 2.01 2.84
CA TYR A 330 3.81 0.63 3.01
C TYR A 330 3.00 0.14 1.81
N HIS A 331 2.05 0.95 1.33
CA HIS A 331 1.24 0.61 0.16
C HIS A 331 2.07 0.54 -1.12
N SER A 332 3.04 1.44 -1.32
CA SER A 332 4.00 1.37 -2.43
C SER A 332 4.73 0.03 -2.43
N GLU A 333 5.29 -0.36 -1.26
CA GLU A 333 6.02 -1.61 -1.12
C GLU A 333 5.13 -2.83 -1.42
N ARG A 334 3.90 -2.86 -0.88
CA ARG A 334 2.94 -3.95 -1.12
C ARG A 334 2.55 -4.10 -2.59
N VAL A 335 2.47 -3.01 -3.34
CA VAL A 335 2.17 -3.07 -4.78
C VAL A 335 3.39 -3.55 -5.57
N ILE A 336 4.56 -3.00 -5.28
CA ILE A 336 5.80 -3.23 -6.04
C ILE A 336 6.32 -4.66 -5.84
N THR A 337 6.23 -5.19 -4.63
CA THR A 337 6.74 -6.55 -4.30
C THR A 337 5.99 -7.69 -4.96
N ARG A 338 4.81 -7.44 -5.57
CA ARG A 338 4.01 -8.47 -6.26
C ARG A 338 4.60 -8.87 -7.61
N SER A 339 5.32 -7.99 -8.28
CA SER A 339 6.04 -8.30 -9.52
C SER A 339 7.48 -8.63 -9.22
N ALA A 340 8.00 -9.73 -9.75
CA ALA A 340 9.40 -10.14 -9.53
C ALA A 340 10.41 -9.07 -10.00
N PHE A 341 10.14 -8.40 -11.12
CA PHE A 341 10.97 -7.30 -11.62
C PHE A 341 10.94 -6.10 -10.67
N LEU A 342 9.74 -5.69 -10.25
CA LEU A 342 9.56 -4.54 -9.36
C LEU A 342 10.05 -4.82 -7.93
N ALA A 343 9.95 -6.06 -7.46
CA ALA A 343 10.44 -6.47 -6.14
C ALA A 343 11.94 -6.18 -5.97
N GLY A 344 12.73 -6.28 -7.04
CA GLY A 344 14.14 -5.87 -7.03
C GLY A 344 14.37 -4.38 -6.78
N LEU A 345 13.37 -3.53 -7.04
CA LEU A 345 13.39 -2.09 -6.78
C LEU A 345 12.83 -1.73 -5.40
N ALA A 346 12.11 -2.65 -4.74
CA ALA A 346 11.40 -2.37 -3.49
C ALA A 346 12.31 -1.81 -2.38
N PRO A 347 13.53 -2.33 -2.13
CA PRO A 347 14.42 -1.74 -1.12
C PRO A 347 14.82 -0.29 -1.42
N ALA A 348 14.93 0.09 -2.70
CA ALA A 348 15.24 1.47 -3.10
C ALA A 348 14.01 2.37 -3.00
N ALA A 349 12.86 1.89 -3.45
CA ALA A 349 11.60 2.63 -3.50
C ALA A 349 10.95 2.80 -2.13
N ALA A 350 10.88 1.75 -1.31
CA ALA A 350 10.09 1.75 -0.07
C ALA A 350 10.79 2.44 1.11
N PHE A 351 12.12 2.59 1.08
CA PHE A 351 12.89 3.11 2.21
C PHE A 351 13.15 4.63 2.10
N HIS A 352 12.49 5.34 1.17
CA HIS A 352 12.72 6.76 0.93
C HIS A 352 12.34 7.67 2.12
N HIS A 353 11.55 7.17 3.08
CA HIS A 353 11.22 7.85 4.33
C HIS A 353 11.89 7.23 5.57
N GLU A 354 12.71 6.20 5.39
CA GLU A 354 13.55 5.67 6.46
C GLU A 354 14.68 6.67 6.78
N ARG A 355 15.09 6.71 8.04
CA ARG A 355 16.10 7.64 8.55
C ARG A 355 17.25 6.88 9.17
N LEU A 356 18.48 7.37 9.03
CA LEU A 356 19.66 6.66 9.56
C LEU A 356 19.67 6.59 11.10
N ASP A 357 18.96 7.48 11.79
CA ASP A 357 18.78 7.45 13.24
C ASP A 357 17.64 6.54 13.71
N GLY A 358 16.96 5.84 12.79
CA GLY A 358 15.83 4.95 13.08
C GLY A 358 14.50 5.68 13.33
N SER A 359 14.44 7.01 13.21
CA SER A 359 13.20 7.79 13.38
C SER A 359 12.25 7.76 12.17
N GLY A 360 12.64 7.02 11.12
CA GLY A 360 11.91 6.91 9.86
C GLY A 360 10.72 5.95 9.90
N TYR A 361 10.10 5.77 8.73
CA TYR A 361 8.93 4.93 8.54
C TYR A 361 8.92 4.34 7.13
N HIS A 362 8.16 3.27 6.86
CA HIS A 362 7.22 2.55 7.73
C HIS A 362 7.77 1.32 8.45
N ARG A 363 9.02 0.93 8.22
CA ARG A 363 9.63 -0.27 8.81
C ARG A 363 10.46 0.03 10.06
N GLY A 364 10.94 1.26 10.20
CA GLY A 364 11.90 1.60 11.25
C GLY A 364 13.25 0.93 10.99
N ALA A 365 13.68 0.95 9.72
CA ALA A 365 14.88 0.26 9.26
C ALA A 365 16.13 0.87 9.88
N ALA A 366 17.08 0.02 10.30
CA ALA A 366 18.37 0.48 10.80
C ALA A 366 19.20 1.11 9.66
N ALA A 367 20.11 2.03 10.00
CA ALA A 367 21.00 2.69 9.03
C ALA A 367 21.69 1.73 8.07
N ALA A 368 22.10 0.57 8.59
CA ALA A 368 22.75 -0.47 7.81
C ALA A 368 21.80 -1.12 6.79
N GLU A 369 20.51 -1.25 7.06
CA GLU A 369 19.56 -1.86 6.12
C GLU A 369 19.24 -0.95 4.92
N ILE A 370 19.46 0.36 5.06
CA ILE A 370 19.15 1.35 4.04
C ILE A 370 20.29 1.42 3.02
N GLY A 371 20.10 0.81 1.85
CA GLY A 371 21.06 0.81 0.76
C GLY A 371 21.29 2.18 0.12
N ARG A 372 22.41 2.35 -0.59
CA ARG A 372 22.77 3.63 -1.26
C ARG A 372 21.68 4.18 -2.18
N PRO A 373 21.01 3.38 -3.04
CA PRO A 373 19.91 3.90 -3.86
C PRO A 373 18.80 4.54 -3.03
N ALA A 374 18.36 3.88 -1.95
CA ALA A 374 17.32 4.41 -1.06
C ALA A 374 17.74 5.72 -0.39
N ARG A 375 18.99 5.84 0.05
CA ARG A 375 19.51 7.07 0.68
C ARG A 375 19.54 8.25 -0.28
N LEU A 376 19.90 8.01 -1.54
CA LEU A 376 19.86 9.02 -2.60
C LEU A 376 18.43 9.43 -2.92
N ILE A 377 17.51 8.48 -3.00
CA ILE A 377 16.07 8.75 -3.21
C ILE A 377 15.52 9.56 -2.04
N ALA A 378 15.80 9.18 -0.78
CA ALA A 378 15.35 9.91 0.41
C ALA A 378 15.84 11.36 0.45
N ALA A 379 17.10 11.61 0.08
CA ALA A 379 17.66 12.95 0.00
C ALA A 379 17.05 13.76 -1.16
N ALA A 380 16.87 13.13 -2.32
CA ALA A 380 16.29 13.76 -3.51
C ALA A 380 14.81 14.10 -3.29
N ASP A 381 14.02 13.19 -2.73
CA ASP A 381 12.62 13.40 -2.36
C ASP A 381 12.48 14.55 -1.37
N ALA A 382 13.25 14.53 -0.26
CA ALA A 382 13.22 15.60 0.73
C ALA A 382 13.55 16.97 0.10
N TYR A 383 14.59 17.05 -0.73
CA TYR A 383 14.94 18.29 -1.43
C TYR A 383 13.84 18.74 -2.39
N HIS A 384 13.38 17.84 -3.25
CA HIS A 384 12.37 18.15 -4.27
C HIS A 384 11.06 18.61 -3.61
N ALA A 385 10.61 17.89 -2.58
CA ALA A 385 9.44 18.25 -1.80
C ALA A 385 9.58 19.63 -1.13
N MET A 386 10.76 20.03 -0.67
CA MET A 386 11.00 21.37 -0.11
C MET A 386 10.85 22.48 -1.17
N THR A 387 11.32 22.22 -2.40
CA THR A 387 11.27 23.16 -3.53
C THR A 387 9.94 23.21 -4.26
N GLU A 388 9.01 22.32 -3.94
CA GLU A 388 7.64 22.33 -4.47
C GLU A 388 6.69 23.10 -3.54
N PRO A 389 5.65 23.74 -4.11
CA PRO A 389 4.57 24.27 -3.30
C PRO A 389 3.80 23.12 -2.63
N ARG A 390 3.30 23.38 -1.42
CA ARG A 390 2.40 22.49 -0.68
C ARG A 390 1.14 23.27 -0.30
N PRO A 391 0.00 22.62 -0.05
CA PRO A 391 -1.22 23.36 0.27
C PRO A 391 -1.08 24.26 1.51
N HIS A 392 -0.21 23.88 2.45
CA HIS A 392 0.05 24.61 3.70
C HIS A 392 1.29 25.53 3.65
N ARG A 393 2.06 25.55 2.55
CA ARG A 393 3.25 26.43 2.43
C ARG A 393 3.66 26.68 0.98
N PRO A 394 4.23 27.86 0.66
CA PRO A 394 4.89 28.05 -0.63
C PRO A 394 6.13 27.14 -0.79
N ALA A 395 6.58 27.03 -2.04
CA ALA A 395 7.88 26.44 -2.37
C ALA A 395 9.00 27.21 -1.66
N ARG A 396 9.98 26.49 -1.11
CA ARG A 396 11.21 27.11 -0.58
C ARG A 396 12.16 27.43 -1.72
N SER A 397 13.03 28.41 -1.51
CA SER A 397 14.11 28.65 -2.46
C SER A 397 15.09 27.46 -2.48
N PRO A 398 15.77 27.20 -3.61
CA PRO A 398 16.79 26.16 -3.71
C PRO A 398 17.88 26.25 -2.62
N GLY A 399 18.30 27.48 -2.27
CA GLY A 399 19.30 27.72 -1.23
C GLY A 399 18.81 27.34 0.17
N GLU A 400 17.57 27.68 0.52
CA GLU A 400 16.97 27.27 1.80
C GLU A 400 16.76 25.75 1.87
N ALA A 401 16.31 25.12 0.77
CA ALA A 401 16.15 23.67 0.70
C ALA A 401 17.50 22.95 0.87
N ALA A 402 18.58 23.47 0.26
CA ALA A 402 19.92 22.94 0.44
C ALA A 402 20.43 23.07 1.88
N GLN A 403 20.17 24.20 2.54
CA GLN A 403 20.52 24.40 3.95
C GLN A 403 19.81 23.38 4.84
N LEU A 404 18.48 23.26 4.70
CA LEU A 404 17.67 22.33 5.49
C LEU A 404 18.07 20.87 5.25
N LEU A 405 18.33 20.48 4.00
CA LEU A 405 18.82 19.13 3.70
C LEU A 405 20.17 18.85 4.37
N GLY A 406 21.05 19.85 4.42
CA GLY A 406 22.32 19.77 5.17
C GLY A 406 22.11 19.65 6.68
N GLU A 407 21.09 20.29 7.25
CA GLU A 407 20.70 20.16 8.66
C GLU A 407 20.18 18.75 8.99
N GLU A 408 19.35 18.17 8.13
CA GLU A 408 18.87 16.78 8.24
C GLU A 408 20.02 15.76 8.24
N ALA A 409 21.03 15.99 7.40
CA ALA A 409 22.23 15.15 7.36
C ALA A 409 23.13 15.34 8.60
N ARG A 410 23.30 16.57 9.12
CA ARG A 410 24.00 16.82 10.40
C ARG A 410 23.30 16.15 11.57
N ALA A 411 21.96 16.14 11.56
CA ALA A 411 21.14 15.46 12.55
C ALA A 411 21.12 13.94 12.39
N ARG A 412 21.86 13.38 11.42
CA ARG A 412 21.91 11.95 11.09
C ARG A 412 20.56 11.34 10.70
N ARG A 413 19.62 12.16 10.22
CA ARG A 413 18.37 11.67 9.64
C ARG A 413 18.56 11.25 8.18
N LEU A 414 19.41 11.98 7.46
CA LEU A 414 19.80 11.66 6.08
C LEU A 414 21.29 11.34 5.97
N ASP A 415 21.66 10.62 4.91
CA ASP A 415 23.05 10.30 4.61
C ASP A 415 23.81 11.54 4.12
N VAL A 416 25.00 11.75 4.68
CA VAL A 416 25.85 12.92 4.39
C VAL A 416 26.30 12.96 2.92
N ASP A 417 26.67 11.80 2.37
CA ASP A 417 27.15 11.70 0.98
C ASP A 417 25.99 11.89 0.00
N ALA A 418 24.83 11.29 0.31
CA ALA A 418 23.63 11.44 -0.50
C ALA A 418 23.11 12.89 -0.50
N ALA A 419 23.03 13.53 0.67
CA ALA A 419 22.59 14.92 0.78
C ALA A 419 23.53 15.87 0.05
N ALA A 420 24.85 15.70 0.19
CA ALA A 420 25.83 16.52 -0.52
C ALA A 420 25.69 16.36 -2.04
N ALA A 421 25.58 15.12 -2.53
CA ALA A 421 25.42 14.84 -3.96
C ALA A 421 24.12 15.40 -4.54
N VAL A 422 23.01 15.34 -3.79
CA VAL A 422 21.73 15.94 -4.21
C VAL A 422 21.80 17.47 -4.26
N ILE A 423 22.45 18.11 -3.28
CA ILE A 423 22.65 19.57 -3.27
C ILE A 423 23.53 20.01 -4.45
N GLU A 424 24.60 19.26 -4.74
CA GLU A 424 25.44 19.54 -5.90
C GLU A 424 24.69 19.31 -7.22
N ALA A 425 23.93 18.21 -7.33
CA ALA A 425 23.13 17.89 -8.50
C ALA A 425 22.03 18.93 -8.78
N SER A 426 21.52 19.61 -7.75
CA SER A 426 20.56 20.72 -7.91
C SER A 426 21.22 22.05 -8.30
N GLY A 427 22.54 22.07 -8.51
CA GLY A 427 23.32 23.27 -8.84
C GLY A 427 23.63 24.17 -7.65
N GLN A 428 23.34 23.72 -6.43
CA GLN A 428 23.65 24.44 -5.20
C GLN A 428 25.03 24.04 -4.67
N ARG A 429 25.64 24.92 -3.88
CA ARG A 429 26.92 24.60 -3.23
C ARG A 429 26.66 23.74 -2.00
N ALA A 430 27.13 22.48 -2.03
CA ALA A 430 27.02 21.59 -0.89
C ALA A 430 27.67 22.21 0.37
N PRO A 431 26.94 22.34 1.49
CA PRO A 431 27.54 22.79 2.74
C PRO A 431 28.54 21.74 3.23
N LYS A 432 29.59 22.17 3.93
CA LYS A 432 30.48 21.24 4.63
C LYS A 432 29.71 20.62 5.80
N ILE A 433 29.48 19.31 5.73
CA ILE A 433 28.77 18.54 6.76
C ILE A 433 29.82 17.72 7.51
N GLU A 434 29.87 17.87 8.84
CA GLU A 434 30.77 17.06 9.66
C GLU A 434 30.31 15.61 9.70
N ARG A 435 31.25 14.69 9.42
CA ARG A 435 30.99 13.26 9.48
C ARG A 435 31.03 12.76 10.93
N PRO A 436 30.45 11.57 11.22
CA PRO A 436 30.55 10.96 12.53
C PRO A 436 31.98 10.95 13.09
N ALA A 437 32.12 11.27 14.37
CA ALA A 437 33.40 11.33 15.08
C ALA A 437 34.46 12.27 14.45
N GLY A 438 34.06 13.25 13.63
CA GLY A 438 35.01 14.15 12.96
C GLY A 438 35.90 13.46 11.91
N LEU A 439 35.41 12.35 11.35
CA LEU A 439 36.10 11.67 10.25
C LEU A 439 36.21 12.60 9.04
N THR A 440 37.39 12.62 8.44
CA THR A 440 37.56 13.16 7.08
C THR A 440 36.90 12.22 6.07
N GLU A 441 36.64 12.73 4.87
CA GLU A 441 36.15 11.90 3.75
C GLU A 441 37.05 10.68 3.52
N ARG A 442 38.37 10.89 3.49
CA ARG A 442 39.34 9.81 3.27
C ARG A 442 39.36 8.77 4.38
N GLU A 443 39.25 9.20 5.64
CA GLU A 443 39.17 8.28 6.77
C GLU A 443 37.87 7.47 6.75
N ALA A 444 36.74 8.10 6.39
CA ALA A 444 35.47 7.40 6.22
C ALA A 444 35.53 6.37 5.09
N GLU A 445 36.12 6.70 3.93
CA GLU A 445 36.34 5.75 2.84
C GLU A 445 37.17 4.53 3.27
N VAL A 446 38.26 4.78 4.02
CA VAL A 446 39.11 3.70 4.55
C VAL A 446 38.34 2.81 5.51
N VAL A 447 37.57 3.38 6.45
CA VAL A 447 36.71 2.62 7.38
C VAL A 447 35.67 1.80 6.61
N LYS A 448 35.03 2.36 5.57
CA LYS A 448 34.08 1.65 4.71
C LYS A 448 34.72 0.44 4.03
N LEU A 449 35.88 0.61 3.40
CA LEU A 449 36.56 -0.48 2.71
C LEU A 449 37.05 -1.57 3.68
N LEU A 450 37.53 -1.18 4.87
CA LEU A 450 37.89 -2.13 5.92
C LEU A 450 36.69 -2.93 6.43
N ALA A 451 35.55 -2.28 6.65
CA ALA A 451 34.32 -2.95 7.06
C ALA A 451 33.88 -4.00 6.01
N ARG A 452 34.08 -3.72 4.72
CA ARG A 452 33.81 -4.64 3.60
C ARG A 452 34.82 -5.79 3.43
N GLY A 453 35.65 -6.11 4.41
CA GLY A 453 36.57 -7.25 4.28
C GLY A 453 37.91 -6.94 3.57
N ASN A 454 38.11 -5.75 2.99
CA ASN A 454 39.39 -5.41 2.34
C ASN A 454 40.56 -5.32 3.33
N GLN A 455 41.71 -5.87 2.94
CA GLN A 455 42.98 -5.69 3.63
C GLN A 455 43.62 -4.35 3.26
N THR A 456 44.53 -3.82 4.08
CA THR A 456 45.18 -2.51 3.88
C THR A 456 45.76 -2.32 2.48
N LYS A 457 46.37 -3.37 1.88
CA LYS A 457 46.89 -3.32 0.50
C LYS A 457 45.79 -3.19 -0.55
N GLN A 458 44.64 -3.84 -0.35
CA GLN A 458 43.48 -3.75 -1.24
C GLN A 458 42.83 -2.37 -1.13
N VAL A 459 42.73 -1.83 0.08
CA VAL A 459 42.26 -0.44 0.32
C VAL A 459 43.17 0.56 -0.38
N ALA A 460 44.49 0.40 -0.27
CA ALA A 460 45.47 1.26 -0.93
C ALA A 460 45.31 1.26 -2.46
N ARG A 461 45.10 0.07 -3.05
CA ARG A 461 44.82 -0.10 -4.48
C ARG A 461 43.50 0.56 -4.88
N ALA A 462 42.44 0.36 -4.12
CA ALA A 462 41.12 0.92 -4.41
C ALA A 462 41.11 2.45 -4.37
N LEU A 463 41.86 3.05 -3.45
CA LEU A 463 41.93 4.50 -3.25
C LEU A 463 43.06 5.20 -4.04
N GLY A 464 43.90 4.43 -4.74
CA GLY A 464 45.05 4.96 -5.50
C GLY A 464 46.11 5.64 -4.63
N ILE A 465 46.33 5.18 -3.40
CA ILE A 465 47.29 5.77 -2.46
C ILE A 465 48.25 4.72 -1.87
N SER A 466 49.32 5.16 -1.21
CA SER A 466 50.29 4.24 -0.62
C SER A 466 49.72 3.46 0.57
N VAL A 467 50.20 2.22 0.77
CA VAL A 467 49.81 1.38 1.93
C VAL A 467 50.09 2.09 3.25
N LYS A 468 51.20 2.84 3.34
CA LYS A 468 51.57 3.63 4.53
C LYS A 468 50.57 4.77 4.80
N THR A 469 50.07 5.40 3.74
CA THR A 469 49.03 6.44 3.85
C THR A 469 47.72 5.85 4.35
N VAL A 470 47.32 4.68 3.83
CA VAL A 470 46.14 3.97 4.34
C VAL A 470 46.31 3.63 5.81
N ASP A 471 47.43 3.05 6.21
CA ASP A 471 47.69 2.68 7.61
C ASP A 471 47.56 3.88 8.56
N ARG A 472 48.08 5.04 8.14
CA ARG A 472 47.90 6.30 8.87
C ARG A 472 46.44 6.73 8.98
N HIS A 473 45.66 6.61 7.90
CA HIS A 473 44.22 6.89 7.93
C HIS A 473 43.47 5.90 8.84
N ILE A 474 43.85 4.62 8.85
CA ILE A 474 43.25 3.62 9.75
C ILE A 474 43.48 4.02 11.20
N GLN A 475 44.72 4.30 11.59
CA GLN A 475 45.06 4.68 12.97
C GLN A 475 44.32 5.96 13.40
N ASN A 476 44.33 6.99 12.55
CA ASN A 476 43.63 8.23 12.86
C ASN A 476 42.12 8.02 12.97
N ALA A 477 41.52 7.26 12.05
CA ALA A 477 40.10 6.94 12.10
C ALA A 477 39.74 6.17 13.37
N TYR A 478 40.53 5.16 13.74
CA TYR A 478 40.32 4.33 14.93
C TYR A 478 40.39 5.17 16.22
N ALA A 479 41.38 6.06 16.31
CA ALA A 479 41.49 7.00 17.41
C ALA A 479 40.27 7.94 17.51
N LYS A 480 39.81 8.48 16.38
CA LYS A 480 38.64 9.37 16.33
C LYS A 480 37.34 8.67 16.75
N ILE A 481 37.11 7.45 16.26
CA ILE A 481 35.89 6.68 16.56
C ILE A 481 35.95 5.95 17.91
N GLY A 482 37.11 5.97 18.60
CA GLY A 482 37.27 5.38 19.92
C GLY A 482 37.36 3.85 19.93
N VAL A 483 37.89 3.23 18.87
CA VAL A 483 38.06 1.76 18.77
C VAL A 483 39.49 1.38 18.46
N SER A 484 39.87 0.15 18.78
CA SER A 484 41.22 -0.39 18.50
C SER A 484 41.22 -1.59 17.55
N THR A 485 40.04 -2.09 17.18
CA THR A 485 39.91 -3.31 16.37
C THR A 485 39.10 -3.06 15.10
N ARG A 486 39.36 -3.88 14.09
CA ARG A 486 38.56 -3.91 12.87
C ARG A 486 37.09 -4.22 13.15
N ALA A 487 36.82 -5.13 14.06
CA ALA A 487 35.46 -5.46 14.47
C ALA A 487 34.75 -4.23 15.06
N GLY A 488 35.41 -3.48 15.94
CA GLY A 488 34.89 -2.23 16.50
C GLY A 488 34.65 -1.17 15.42
N ALA A 489 35.60 -0.98 14.50
CA ALA A 489 35.42 -0.04 13.39
C ALA A 489 34.29 -0.46 12.42
N THR A 490 34.07 -1.77 12.25
CA THR A 490 32.97 -2.31 11.43
C THR A 490 31.64 -2.07 12.11
N LEU A 491 31.53 -2.33 13.43
CA LEU A 491 30.32 -2.05 14.20
C LEU A 491 29.98 -0.56 14.18
N PHE A 492 30.97 0.30 14.40
CA PHE A 492 30.81 1.75 14.26
C PHE A 492 30.30 2.13 12.86
N ALA A 493 30.90 1.56 11.82
CA ALA A 493 30.49 1.82 10.44
C ALA A 493 29.05 1.36 10.15
N MET A 494 28.58 0.27 10.76
CA MET A 494 27.20 -0.21 10.63
C MET A 494 26.23 0.70 11.38
N GLU A 495 26.52 1.02 12.64
CA GLU A 495 25.70 1.88 13.50
C GLU A 495 25.54 3.29 12.92
N HIS A 496 26.61 3.82 12.32
CA HIS A 496 26.65 5.15 11.76
C HIS A 496 26.32 5.17 10.25
N GLY A 497 25.85 4.06 9.71
CA GLY A 497 25.45 3.94 8.31
C GLY A 497 26.58 4.16 7.31
N LEU A 498 27.87 4.12 7.68
CA LEU A 498 28.95 4.24 6.69
C LEU A 498 28.94 3.09 5.68
N VAL A 499 28.46 1.90 6.08
CA VAL A 499 28.25 0.74 5.21
C VAL A 499 26.82 0.24 5.31
N ALA A 500 26.26 -0.23 4.18
CA ALA A 500 24.96 -0.86 4.13
C ALA A 500 25.07 -2.41 4.08
N TRP A 501 24.02 -3.10 4.55
CA TRP A 501 23.79 -4.52 4.40
C TRP A 501 23.71 -4.88 2.92
N GLY A 502 24.30 -6.00 2.53
CA GLY A 502 24.44 -6.40 1.12
C GLY A 502 25.65 -5.81 0.37
N GLU A 503 26.34 -4.81 0.93
CA GLU A 503 27.63 -4.34 0.37
C GLU A 503 28.85 -5.16 0.86
N PHE A 504 28.62 -6.14 1.73
CA PHE A 504 29.65 -7.06 2.19
C PHE A 504 29.89 -8.12 1.12
N PRO A 505 31.14 -8.48 0.82
CA PRO A 505 31.46 -9.54 -0.15
C PRO A 505 31.05 -10.90 0.43
N ILE A 506 29.78 -11.26 0.24
CA ILE A 506 29.36 -12.65 0.27
C ILE A 506 29.79 -13.19 -1.10
N ARG A 507 30.76 -14.10 -1.14
CA ARG A 507 31.06 -14.83 -2.39
C ARG A 507 29.75 -15.46 -2.85
N GLU A 508 29.27 -15.08 -4.03
CA GLU A 508 28.10 -15.70 -4.67
C GLU A 508 28.38 -17.20 -4.83
N ALA A 509 27.94 -17.99 -3.85
CA ALA A 509 27.70 -19.40 -4.04
C ALA A 509 26.38 -19.48 -4.81
N THR A 510 26.47 -19.96 -6.05
CA THR A 510 25.38 -20.31 -6.96
C THR A 510 24.15 -20.82 -6.19
N MET A 511 23.16 -19.96 -5.95
CA MET A 511 21.85 -20.40 -5.45
C MET A 511 20.97 -20.77 -6.64
N ALA A 512 21.30 -21.92 -7.23
CA ALA A 512 20.31 -22.73 -7.90
C ALA A 512 19.57 -23.55 -6.84
N THR A 513 18.23 -23.42 -6.83
CA THR A 513 17.26 -24.35 -6.24
C THR A 513 17.49 -24.77 -4.78
N ALA A 514 16.81 -24.12 -3.83
CA ALA A 514 16.43 -24.75 -2.58
C ALA A 514 15.04 -24.25 -2.13
N HIS A 515 14.05 -25.08 -2.39
CA HIS A 515 12.72 -25.01 -1.79
C HIS A 515 12.79 -25.10 -0.25
N THR A 516 11.86 -24.37 0.37
CA THR A 516 11.19 -24.67 1.64
C THR A 516 12.07 -25.06 2.83
N ARG A 517 12.42 -24.07 3.66
CA ARG A 517 12.64 -24.31 5.10
C ARG A 517 11.89 -23.29 5.94
N ALA A 518 11.14 -23.83 6.90
CA ALA A 518 10.31 -23.11 7.85
C ALA A 518 11.10 -22.04 8.62
N SER A 519 10.48 -20.90 8.85
CA SER A 519 10.98 -19.84 9.72
C SER A 519 11.26 -20.37 11.14
N PRO A 520 12.30 -19.86 11.83
CA PRO A 520 12.55 -20.23 13.22
C PRO A 520 11.42 -19.71 14.12
N ARG A 521 11.02 -20.52 15.10
CA ARG A 521 10.01 -20.18 16.11
C ARG A 521 10.43 -18.92 16.87
N VAL A 522 9.54 -17.93 16.88
CA VAL A 522 9.65 -16.69 17.66
C VAL A 522 9.30 -17.04 19.11
N GLY A 523 10.30 -17.06 19.99
CA GLY A 523 10.06 -17.37 21.40
C GLY A 523 11.26 -16.99 22.25
N ASP A 524 11.46 -15.68 22.47
CA ASP A 524 11.98 -15.14 23.75
C ASP A 524 12.05 -13.60 23.77
N GLY A 525 12.25 -12.94 22.62
CA GLY A 525 12.50 -11.49 22.56
C GLY A 525 11.30 -10.58 22.91
N ASN A 526 10.07 -11.09 22.89
CA ASN A 526 8.85 -10.29 23.00
C ASN A 526 8.40 -10.02 24.46
N ARG A 527 8.89 -10.79 25.44
CA ARG A 527 8.49 -10.65 26.87
C ARG A 527 8.91 -9.31 27.46
N GLY A 528 10.16 -8.90 27.25
CA GLY A 528 10.67 -7.65 27.82
C GLY A 528 10.06 -6.38 27.21
N VAL A 529 9.55 -6.45 25.96
CA VAL A 529 8.86 -5.33 25.31
C VAL A 529 7.43 -5.20 25.86
N ARG A 530 6.73 -6.32 26.04
CA ARG A 530 5.38 -6.35 26.62
C ARG A 530 5.35 -5.78 28.03
N GLU A 531 6.26 -6.22 28.91
CA GLU A 531 6.34 -5.69 30.29
C GLU A 531 6.54 -4.17 30.34
N ARG A 532 7.38 -3.60 29.46
CA ARG A 532 7.59 -2.14 29.38
C ARG A 532 6.38 -1.39 28.83
N LEU A 533 5.66 -1.97 27.87
CA LEU A 533 4.46 -1.36 27.29
C LEU A 533 3.27 -1.38 28.26
N LEU A 534 3.15 -2.43 29.08
CA LEU A 534 2.07 -2.56 30.04
C LEU A 534 2.31 -1.82 31.36
N ALA A 535 3.54 -1.35 31.59
CA ALA A 535 3.91 -0.65 32.81
C ALA A 535 3.03 0.60 33.04
N GLY A 536 2.24 0.59 34.12
CA GLY A 536 1.38 1.71 34.53
C GLY A 536 -0.03 1.71 33.95
N LEU A 537 -0.43 0.68 33.19
CA LEU A 537 -1.83 0.51 32.78
C LEU A 537 -2.67 -0.09 33.91
N PRO A 538 -3.95 0.30 34.05
CA PRO A 538 -4.84 -0.24 35.08
C PRO A 538 -5.42 -1.62 34.70
N VAL A 539 -4.58 -2.53 34.20
CA VAL A 539 -4.96 -3.89 33.77
C VAL A 539 -3.91 -4.90 34.23
N MET A 540 -4.37 -6.13 34.50
CA MET A 540 -3.53 -7.29 34.78
C MET A 540 -3.28 -8.08 33.50
N ASP A 541 -2.06 -8.58 33.33
CA ASP A 541 -1.74 -9.53 32.27
C ASP A 541 -1.92 -10.96 32.80
N ARG A 542 -2.92 -11.69 32.30
CA ARG A 542 -3.27 -13.05 32.71
C ARG A 542 -3.03 -14.04 31.58
N ARG A 543 -2.63 -15.26 31.95
CA ARG A 543 -2.57 -16.42 31.05
C ARG A 543 -3.78 -17.32 31.32
N LEU A 544 -4.52 -17.65 30.27
CA LEU A 544 -5.67 -18.55 30.30
C LEU A 544 -5.43 -19.71 29.32
N GLU A 545 -5.83 -20.92 29.68
CA GLU A 545 -5.79 -22.07 28.77
C GLU A 545 -7.17 -22.28 28.18
N VAL A 546 -7.38 -21.70 26.99
CA VAL A 546 -8.69 -21.63 26.35
C VAL A 546 -8.61 -22.38 25.03
N ALA A 547 -9.51 -23.34 24.78
CA ALA A 547 -9.61 -24.05 23.51
C ALA A 547 -8.33 -24.77 23.02
N GLY A 548 -7.37 -25.08 23.92
CA GLY A 548 -6.05 -25.61 23.58
C GLY A 548 -5.02 -24.54 23.18
N VAL A 549 -5.26 -23.29 23.57
CA VAL A 549 -4.39 -22.13 23.31
C VAL A 549 -4.02 -21.48 24.64
N SER A 550 -2.72 -21.36 24.89
CA SER A 550 -2.21 -20.60 26.03
C SER A 550 -2.35 -19.11 25.71
N THR A 551 -3.44 -18.51 26.14
CA THR A 551 -3.91 -17.19 25.73
C THR A 551 -3.45 -16.12 26.71
N ALA A 552 -2.75 -15.10 26.22
CA ALA A 552 -2.42 -13.91 27.00
C ALA A 552 -3.57 -12.89 26.91
N VAL A 553 -4.03 -12.38 28.05
CA VAL A 553 -5.19 -11.49 28.14
C VAL A 553 -4.89 -10.34 29.10
N LEU A 554 -5.09 -9.11 28.63
CA LEU A 554 -5.12 -7.94 29.51
C LEU A 554 -6.53 -7.78 30.08
N GLU A 555 -6.65 -7.68 31.39
CA GLU A 555 -7.93 -7.63 32.08
C GLU A 555 -7.96 -6.58 33.18
N GLY A 556 -9.04 -5.77 33.26
CA GLY A 556 -9.20 -4.82 34.36
C GLY A 556 -10.54 -4.08 34.35
N GLY A 557 -10.91 -3.50 35.48
CA GLY A 557 -12.18 -2.80 35.68
C GLY A 557 -13.32 -3.73 36.12
N ASP A 558 -14.35 -3.16 36.74
CA ASP A 558 -15.43 -3.92 37.42
C ASP A 558 -16.83 -3.67 36.79
N GLY A 559 -16.87 -3.09 35.60
CA GLY A 559 -18.10 -2.74 34.88
C GLY A 559 -18.68 -3.88 34.01
N PRO A 560 -19.67 -3.60 33.14
CA PRO A 560 -20.11 -4.57 32.14
C PRO A 560 -18.94 -4.99 31.22
N PRO A 561 -18.88 -6.27 30.78
CA PRO A 561 -17.73 -6.79 30.08
C PRO A 561 -17.62 -6.23 28.66
N ILE A 562 -16.40 -5.88 28.26
CA ILE A 562 -16.04 -5.44 26.91
C ILE A 562 -14.81 -6.22 26.43
N VAL A 563 -14.95 -6.88 25.28
CA VAL A 563 -13.88 -7.70 24.69
C VAL A 563 -13.27 -6.97 23.50
N LEU A 564 -11.96 -6.73 23.52
CA LEU A 564 -11.24 -5.94 22.52
C LEU A 564 -10.35 -6.84 21.63
N LEU A 565 -10.81 -7.14 20.41
CA LEU A 565 -10.11 -8.03 19.47
C LEU A 565 -9.15 -7.25 18.56
N PRO A 566 -7.83 -7.52 18.63
CA PRO A 566 -6.84 -6.97 17.70
C PRO A 566 -6.87 -7.68 16.33
N ALA A 567 -6.12 -7.20 15.35
CA ALA A 567 -5.94 -7.89 14.08
C ALA A 567 -4.94 -9.07 14.18
N PRO A 568 -4.98 -10.06 13.28
CA PRO A 568 -3.91 -11.06 13.17
C PRO A 568 -2.55 -10.39 12.92
N GLY A 569 -1.54 -10.73 13.72
CA GLY A 569 -0.23 -10.08 13.71
C GLY A 569 -0.11 -8.82 14.59
N GLU A 570 -1.21 -8.34 15.16
CA GLU A 570 -1.24 -7.37 16.27
C GLU A 570 -1.34 -8.10 17.62
N PHE A 571 -1.20 -7.37 18.72
CA PHE A 571 -1.43 -7.87 20.08
C PHE A 571 -2.21 -6.83 20.91
N ALA A 572 -2.68 -7.21 22.10
CA ALA A 572 -3.63 -6.46 22.90
C ALA A 572 -3.23 -4.99 23.19
N ALA A 573 -1.94 -4.64 23.11
CA ALA A 573 -1.46 -3.27 23.30
C ALA A 573 -1.85 -2.29 22.19
N VAL A 574 -2.44 -2.73 21.07
CA VAL A 574 -3.07 -1.81 20.10
C VAL A 574 -4.14 -0.93 20.78
N TRP A 575 -4.74 -1.44 21.86
CA TRP A 575 -5.76 -0.74 22.64
C TRP A 575 -5.21 0.11 23.79
N ILE A 576 -3.89 0.25 23.93
CA ILE A 576 -3.26 0.90 25.08
C ILE A 576 -3.74 2.34 25.33
N ARG A 577 -4.14 3.06 24.28
CA ARG A 577 -4.63 4.45 24.39
C ARG A 577 -6.05 4.55 24.94
N VAL A 578 -6.84 3.48 24.85
CA VAL A 578 -8.26 3.50 25.26
C VAL A 578 -8.52 2.67 26.53
N ILE A 579 -7.66 1.69 26.82
CA ILE A 579 -7.76 0.84 28.02
C ILE A 579 -7.89 1.66 29.32
N PRO A 580 -7.08 2.71 29.58
CA PRO A 580 -7.18 3.46 30.83
C PRO A 580 -8.56 4.08 31.07
N ASP A 581 -9.20 4.58 30.00
CA ASP A 581 -10.53 5.19 30.08
C ASP A 581 -11.62 4.10 30.18
N LEU A 582 -11.50 3.02 29.41
CA LEU A 582 -12.50 1.95 29.39
C LEU A 582 -12.59 1.21 30.72
N VAL A 583 -11.46 0.97 31.39
CA VAL A 583 -11.42 0.32 32.72
C VAL A 583 -12.22 1.09 33.78
N THR A 584 -12.42 2.41 33.62
CA THR A 584 -13.21 3.21 34.56
C THR A 584 -14.72 2.93 34.47
N THR A 585 -15.18 2.33 33.37
CA THR A 585 -16.61 2.15 33.06
C THR A 585 -16.99 0.72 32.71
N HIS A 586 -16.04 -0.13 32.33
CA HIS A 586 -16.24 -1.48 31.82
C HIS A 586 -15.22 -2.45 32.44
N HIS A 587 -15.57 -3.73 32.46
CA HIS A 587 -14.62 -4.82 32.68
C HIS A 587 -13.97 -5.15 31.33
N VAL A 588 -12.76 -4.64 31.12
CA VAL A 588 -12.03 -4.73 29.87
C VAL A 588 -11.30 -6.07 29.78
N ILE A 589 -11.46 -6.76 28.66
CA ILE A 589 -10.83 -8.02 28.32
C ILE A 589 -10.19 -7.88 26.93
N ALA A 590 -8.86 -7.77 26.86
CA ALA A 590 -8.13 -7.62 25.60
C ALA A 590 -7.17 -8.81 25.38
N PRO A 591 -7.60 -9.85 24.63
CA PRO A 591 -6.78 -11.01 24.35
C PRO A 591 -5.78 -10.78 23.20
N ASP A 592 -4.66 -11.47 23.24
CA ASP A 592 -3.84 -11.74 22.05
C ASP A 592 -4.46 -12.91 21.27
N LEU A 593 -4.67 -12.76 19.95
CA LEU A 593 -5.23 -13.81 19.11
C LEU A 593 -4.34 -15.08 19.10
N PRO A 594 -4.91 -16.28 18.86
CA PRO A 594 -4.11 -17.50 18.79
C PRO A 594 -2.95 -17.39 17.78
N GLY A 595 -1.72 -17.65 18.24
CA GLY A 595 -0.50 -17.52 17.42
C GLY A 595 -0.02 -16.08 17.19
N SER A 596 -0.63 -15.09 17.84
CA SER A 596 -0.21 -13.69 17.81
C SER A 596 0.21 -13.22 19.22
N GLY A 597 1.03 -12.16 19.28
CA GLY A 597 1.45 -11.57 20.56
C GLY A 597 2.18 -12.57 21.47
N ALA A 598 1.66 -12.77 22.67
CA ALA A 598 2.13 -13.73 23.67
C ALA A 598 1.23 -14.97 23.82
N SER A 599 0.24 -15.15 22.92
CA SER A 599 -0.63 -16.33 22.88
C SER A 599 0.01 -17.46 22.07
N GLU A 600 0.15 -18.64 22.67
CA GLU A 600 0.85 -19.79 22.09
C GLU A 600 -0.13 -20.90 21.69
N LEU A 601 0.10 -21.47 20.49
CA LEU A 601 -0.65 -22.60 19.95
C LEU A 601 0.09 -23.91 20.24
N SER A 602 -0.63 -24.95 20.65
CA SER A 602 -0.04 -26.26 20.90
C SER A 602 0.37 -26.98 19.61
N ASP A 603 -0.36 -26.80 18.50
CA ASP A 603 -0.08 -27.44 17.19
C ASP A 603 -0.58 -26.60 16.00
N GLY A 604 0.26 -26.42 14.97
CA GLY A 604 -0.12 -25.86 13.66
C GLY A 604 -0.56 -24.39 13.62
N ALA A 605 -0.90 -23.88 12.43
CA ALA A 605 -1.56 -22.59 12.25
C ALA A 605 -3.07 -22.75 12.53
N PRO A 606 -3.73 -21.81 13.23
CA PRO A 606 -5.11 -22.00 13.66
C PRO A 606 -6.07 -21.80 12.49
N ASP A 607 -6.97 -22.74 12.27
CA ASP A 607 -8.09 -22.57 11.33
C ASP A 607 -9.19 -21.67 11.93
N LEU A 608 -10.09 -21.16 11.09
CA LEU A 608 -11.15 -20.24 11.51
C LEU A 608 -12.07 -20.84 12.58
N ASN A 609 -12.40 -22.13 12.49
CA ASN A 609 -13.28 -22.81 13.44
C ASN A 609 -12.64 -22.90 14.83
N THR A 610 -11.33 -23.13 14.86
CA THR A 610 -10.51 -23.14 16.08
C THR A 610 -10.50 -21.76 16.74
N VAL A 611 -10.34 -20.69 15.95
CA VAL A 611 -10.37 -19.32 16.48
C VAL A 611 -11.77 -18.92 16.97
N LEU A 612 -12.85 -19.30 16.28
CA LEU A 612 -14.21 -19.02 16.74
C LEU A 612 -14.58 -19.78 18.02
N ARG A 613 -14.16 -21.05 18.11
CA ARG A 613 -14.31 -21.86 19.33
C ARG A 613 -13.52 -21.26 20.49
N TRP A 614 -12.28 -20.86 20.25
CA TRP A 614 -11.45 -20.13 21.21
C TRP A 614 -12.13 -18.86 21.72
N LEU A 615 -12.65 -18.02 20.82
CA LEU A 615 -13.34 -16.79 21.20
C LEU A 615 -14.59 -17.08 22.04
N GLY A 616 -15.31 -18.15 21.70
CA GLY A 616 -16.46 -18.61 22.48
C GLY A 616 -16.07 -19.06 23.89
N GLU A 617 -15.05 -19.90 24.03
CA GLU A 617 -14.60 -20.36 25.36
C GLU A 617 -14.04 -19.18 26.18
N LEU A 618 -13.29 -18.26 25.56
CA LEU A 618 -12.76 -17.06 26.20
C LEU A 618 -13.89 -16.22 26.79
N ILE A 619 -14.91 -15.89 26.00
CA ILE A 619 -16.07 -15.10 26.46
C ILE A 619 -16.76 -15.80 27.62
N SER A 620 -16.93 -17.12 27.58
CA SER A 620 -17.57 -17.88 28.65
C SER A 620 -16.75 -17.91 29.94
N GLU A 621 -15.42 -17.89 29.85
CA GLU A 621 -14.54 -17.93 31.02
C GLU A 621 -14.35 -16.55 31.65
N THR A 622 -14.35 -15.48 30.84
CA THR A 622 -14.01 -14.12 31.31
C THR A 622 -15.21 -13.20 31.50
N CYS A 623 -16.38 -13.48 30.90
CA CYS A 623 -17.52 -12.56 30.92
C CYS A 623 -18.69 -13.13 31.73
N ALA A 624 -19.08 -12.45 32.82
CA ALA A 624 -20.23 -12.84 33.65
C ALA A 624 -21.59 -12.57 32.97
N THR A 625 -21.63 -11.65 32.00
CA THR A 625 -22.78 -11.31 31.17
C THR A 625 -22.33 -11.20 29.70
N PRO A 626 -23.26 -11.25 28.72
CA PRO A 626 -22.91 -11.04 27.32
C PRO A 626 -22.11 -9.73 27.11
N PRO A 627 -20.88 -9.78 26.55
CA PRO A 627 -20.04 -8.60 26.44
C PRO A 627 -20.40 -7.73 25.24
N VAL A 628 -19.90 -6.48 25.27
CA VAL A 628 -19.70 -5.70 24.04
C VAL A 628 -18.43 -6.23 23.35
N LEU A 629 -18.59 -6.77 22.14
CA LEU A 629 -17.47 -7.29 21.35
C LEU A 629 -16.97 -6.24 20.37
N VAL A 630 -15.76 -5.73 20.59
CA VAL A 630 -15.11 -4.72 19.76
C VAL A 630 -14.06 -5.39 18.89
N GLY A 631 -14.07 -5.16 17.58
CA GLY A 631 -13.03 -5.66 16.68
C GLY A 631 -12.40 -4.56 15.84
N HIS A 632 -11.07 -4.59 15.76
CA HIS A 632 -10.25 -3.69 14.94
C HIS A 632 -9.83 -4.40 13.64
N THR A 633 -9.98 -3.73 12.49
CA THR A 633 -9.59 -4.24 11.16
C THR A 633 -10.04 -5.68 10.91
N ALA A 634 -9.12 -6.64 10.77
CA ALA A 634 -9.44 -8.06 10.55
C ALA A 634 -10.02 -8.74 11.81
N GLY A 635 -9.72 -8.23 13.01
CA GLY A 635 -10.39 -8.64 14.26
C GLY A 635 -11.88 -8.28 14.26
N GLY A 636 -12.28 -7.25 13.51
CA GLY A 636 -13.69 -6.92 13.27
C GLY A 636 -14.42 -7.95 12.40
N ALA A 637 -13.73 -8.56 11.42
CA ALA A 637 -14.30 -9.64 10.63
C ALA A 637 -14.54 -10.89 11.49
N LEU A 638 -13.62 -11.20 12.41
CA LEU A 638 -13.77 -12.27 13.40
C LEU A 638 -14.96 -11.99 14.35
N ALA A 639 -15.05 -10.77 14.88
CA ALA A 639 -16.17 -10.35 15.73
C ALA A 639 -17.52 -10.49 15.00
N ALA A 640 -17.59 -10.03 13.75
CA ALA A 640 -18.79 -10.12 12.94
C ALA A 640 -19.17 -11.58 12.65
N ARG A 641 -18.17 -12.44 12.38
CA ARG A 641 -18.38 -13.87 12.13
C ARG A 641 -18.91 -14.58 13.37
N PHE A 642 -18.32 -14.33 14.53
CA PHE A 642 -18.78 -14.88 15.80
C PHE A 642 -20.22 -14.45 16.11
N ALA A 643 -20.55 -13.16 15.89
CA ALA A 643 -21.89 -12.63 16.13
C ALA A 643 -22.97 -13.23 15.21
N VAL A 644 -22.62 -13.73 14.01
CA VAL A 644 -23.59 -14.38 13.10
C VAL A 644 -24.10 -15.69 13.70
N ASP A 645 -23.23 -16.48 14.32
CA ASP A 645 -23.56 -17.82 14.81
C ASP A 645 -23.84 -17.84 16.33
N HIS A 646 -23.48 -16.77 17.05
CA HIS A 646 -23.55 -16.68 18.52
C HIS A 646 -24.08 -15.33 19.03
N SER A 647 -25.06 -14.72 18.34
CA SER A 647 -25.61 -13.41 18.71
C SER A 647 -26.21 -13.36 20.12
N ASP A 648 -26.70 -14.49 20.63
CA ASP A 648 -27.25 -14.65 21.98
C ASP A 648 -26.20 -14.52 23.08
N ARG A 649 -24.92 -14.64 22.72
CA ARG A 649 -23.77 -14.58 23.64
C ARG A 649 -23.14 -13.20 23.70
N LEU A 650 -23.69 -12.19 23.01
CA LEU A 650 -23.16 -10.83 22.94
C LEU A 650 -24.25 -9.80 23.31
N ASP A 651 -23.88 -8.70 23.98
CA ASP A 651 -24.78 -7.54 24.15
C ASP A 651 -24.82 -6.72 22.86
N ARG A 652 -23.64 -6.34 22.36
CA ARG A 652 -23.45 -5.51 21.17
C ARG A 652 -22.14 -5.84 20.47
N ILE A 653 -22.05 -5.46 19.20
CA ILE A 653 -20.80 -5.49 18.43
C ILE A 653 -20.40 -4.08 18.01
N VAL A 654 -19.11 -3.78 18.11
CA VAL A 654 -18.51 -2.51 17.66
C VAL A 654 -17.38 -2.84 16.70
N LEU A 655 -17.44 -2.26 15.50
CA LEU A 655 -16.52 -2.57 14.41
C LEU A 655 -15.72 -1.31 14.08
N VAL A 656 -14.42 -1.36 14.31
CA VAL A 656 -13.49 -0.24 14.16
C VAL A 656 -12.58 -0.53 12.98
N ASP A 657 -12.60 0.34 11.97
CA ASP A 657 -11.80 0.21 10.74
C ASP A 657 -11.87 -1.18 10.08
N THR A 658 -13.02 -1.85 10.23
CA THR A 658 -13.23 -3.24 9.83
C THR A 658 -13.50 -3.37 8.33
N TYR A 659 -12.66 -4.12 7.63
CA TYR A 659 -12.84 -4.40 6.21
C TYR A 659 -13.74 -5.64 6.01
N GLY A 660 -14.72 -5.58 5.09
CA GLY A 660 -15.41 -6.78 4.56
C GLY A 660 -16.61 -7.34 5.35
N LEU A 661 -17.59 -6.50 5.73
CA LEU A 661 -18.81 -6.96 6.44
C LEU A 661 -19.92 -7.47 5.49
N ALA A 662 -19.63 -8.50 4.68
CA ALA A 662 -20.65 -9.19 3.90
C ALA A 662 -21.27 -10.37 4.70
N ARG A 663 -22.55 -10.69 4.47
CA ARG A 663 -23.19 -11.90 5.01
C ARG A 663 -22.57 -13.14 4.35
N PHE A 664 -21.72 -13.84 5.11
CA PHE A 664 -21.16 -15.14 4.72
C PHE A 664 -22.18 -16.26 5.00
N ARG A 665 -22.51 -17.07 3.99
CA ARG A 665 -23.26 -18.33 4.12
C ARG A 665 -22.38 -19.46 3.57
N PRO A 666 -21.87 -20.37 4.40
CA PRO A 666 -20.98 -21.43 3.91
C PRO A 666 -21.80 -22.55 3.26
N ALA A 667 -21.40 -22.91 2.05
CA ALA A 667 -21.51 -24.27 1.54
C ALA A 667 -20.09 -24.86 1.51
#